data_AF-A0A4P8HI04-F1
#
_entry.id   AF-A0A4P8HI04-F1
#
_cell.length_a   1.000
_cell.length_b   1.000
_cell.length_c   1.000
_cell.angle_alpha   90.00
_cell.angle_beta   90.00
_cell.angle_gamma   90.00
#
_symmetry.space_group_name_H-M   'P 1'
#
loop_
_entity.id
_entity.type
_entity.pdbx_description
1 polymer ?
#
loop_
_entity_poly.entity_id
_entity_poly.type
_entity_poly.pdbx_seq_one_letter_code
_entity_poly.pdbx_strand_id
1 'polypeptide(L)'
;MKTTHISQPAFSAWRPGDPMLERIRTELSPPAEAPLQNFYGGGSSEDVGLIDIPKPEKDDFKGLSKTLQFLKFTASEQEVLFNVIGSTINIAAGIVSIVGAVGAAIDLMNKLGILSPAEDPVQAALKQIGQRVEQIYGYLAAQERRGLYNQALLWRVNGDNARNAVMNAKTSRSPENLLQLANRASELNQSILQMLGAGRIAFLRSVYGYPWWVPYAQTPYMKTAGGAPINYRDPGQELQAEIWDPGHYLDVLVRSVQDRIAVAMTLEPAFRSTGYDRAVLRQIADGLLAFAHTWRASILVADPVFALNAGGTMRSPELGAPPGVPIGAVDPVTGVSSFEPQWSGFSVEFKRSYFPGEAWGGVWDESRATDPAAALAAITAVHTAAVDSVVRACGVDKMLRLSQRVRELASSPQGSDFVRLPDAKFRRPLLGLEGWGMVNGNSAGEGTPVVVDLGRLRLFSPAPERTYAGMRFRLRGTKEFSFSMPRRADQSGIRLGYRLRVGGAEIGLMTFATAADRSGGDFPSGAIETDCEVETRVYDCVQSAHVSAAGEDQFERNGRIAGTERLFLNERVGKAKFRVEVGFVPFKGGDPSAYAGTVKVAISALEPDSFPDAAILGVMVLETRVGDDFAPEEVVADSMTVHLVPTYVVLGADFFADYRAAVAQMAKTVKELDRKSIPQREIPTGPPDPDPAWQVRARAIEVERGLDRVQDSLAQQNILAHEIVAANIVPVEMGRGELPGPR
;
A
#
# COMPACT_ATOMS: atom_id res chain seq x y z
N MET A 1 -39.79 -7.68 -44.87
CA MET A 1 -38.83 -6.62 -44.52
C MET A 1 -38.45 -6.81 -43.05
N LYS A 2 -37.21 -7.22 -42.78
CA LYS A 2 -36.68 -7.35 -41.40
C LYS A 2 -36.04 -6.00 -41.03
N THR A 3 -36.63 -5.31 -40.07
CA THR A 3 -36.07 -4.13 -39.41
C THR A 3 -34.98 -4.55 -38.43
N THR A 4 -33.72 -4.38 -38.81
CA THR A 4 -32.58 -4.46 -37.91
C THR A 4 -32.31 -3.06 -37.33
N HIS A 5 -32.84 -2.78 -36.15
CA HIS A 5 -32.30 -1.73 -35.29
C HIS A 5 -31.10 -2.32 -34.53
N ILE A 6 -29.88 -1.96 -34.96
CA ILE A 6 -28.68 -2.11 -34.14
C ILE A 6 -28.15 -0.70 -33.89
N SER A 7 -28.69 -0.05 -32.86
CA SER A 7 -28.01 1.05 -32.19
C SER A 7 -27.25 0.45 -31.01
N GLN A 8 -26.05 -0.06 -31.25
CA GLN A 8 -25.12 -0.25 -30.14
C GLN A 8 -24.64 1.15 -29.71
N PRO A 9 -24.74 1.52 -28.42
CA PRO A 9 -24.17 2.77 -27.95
C PRO A 9 -22.65 2.74 -28.17
N ALA A 10 -22.08 3.84 -28.67
CA ALA A 10 -20.63 4.01 -28.88
C ALA A 10 -19.82 3.98 -27.57
N PHE A 11 -20.48 3.83 -26.42
CA PHE A 11 -19.91 3.56 -25.10
C PHE A 11 -20.78 2.51 -24.40
N SER A 12 -20.20 1.41 -23.93
CA SER A 12 -20.87 0.54 -22.97
C SER A 12 -20.82 1.16 -21.57
N ALA A 13 -21.89 1.03 -20.80
CA ALA A 13 -21.79 1.09 -19.34
C ALA A 13 -20.71 0.11 -18.89
N TRP A 14 -19.89 0.51 -17.91
CA TRP A 14 -18.80 -0.32 -17.38
C TRP A 14 -19.30 -1.72 -17.07
N ARG A 15 -18.61 -2.73 -17.60
CA ARG A 15 -18.85 -4.13 -17.25
C ARG A 15 -17.67 -4.63 -16.41
N PRO A 16 -17.89 -5.55 -15.45
CA PRO A 16 -16.79 -6.26 -14.82
C PRO A 16 -15.85 -6.82 -15.91
N GLY A 17 -14.56 -6.50 -15.84
CA GLY A 17 -13.54 -6.87 -16.85
C GLY A 17 -13.11 -5.75 -17.82
N ASP A 18 -13.61 -4.52 -17.69
CA ASP A 18 -13.12 -3.40 -18.49
C ASP A 18 -11.62 -3.10 -18.21
N PRO A 19 -10.80 -2.80 -19.24
CA PRO A 19 -9.35 -2.72 -19.13
C PRO A 19 -8.84 -1.70 -18.09
N MET A 20 -9.61 -0.64 -17.86
CA MET A 20 -9.25 0.42 -16.91
C MET A 20 -9.64 0.08 -15.47
N LEU A 21 -10.71 -0.70 -15.23
CA LEU A 21 -11.02 -1.28 -13.91
C LEU A 21 -10.02 -2.37 -13.58
N GLU A 22 -9.65 -3.20 -14.55
CA GLU A 22 -8.60 -4.21 -14.40
C GLU A 22 -7.25 -3.54 -14.16
N ARG A 23 -6.90 -2.47 -14.89
CA ARG A 23 -5.66 -1.72 -14.63
C ARG A 23 -5.61 -1.09 -13.25
N ILE A 24 -6.70 -0.47 -12.76
CA ILE A 24 -6.77 0.05 -11.39
C ILE A 24 -6.67 -1.10 -10.37
N ARG A 25 -7.32 -2.24 -10.63
CA ARG A 25 -7.20 -3.45 -9.83
C ARG A 25 -5.78 -4.00 -9.83
N THR A 26 -5.04 -3.91 -10.95
CA THR A 26 -3.66 -4.40 -11.07
C THR A 26 -2.65 -3.41 -10.47
N GLU A 27 -2.88 -2.10 -10.60
CA GLU A 27 -2.03 -1.03 -10.02
C GLU A 27 -2.18 -0.91 -8.49
N LEU A 28 -3.31 -1.36 -7.93
CA LEU A 28 -3.59 -1.37 -6.48
C LEU A 28 -3.58 -2.78 -5.86
N SER A 29 -3.43 -3.83 -6.67
CA SER A 29 -3.03 -5.13 -6.12
C SER A 29 -1.59 -4.98 -5.66
N PRO A 30 -1.27 -5.20 -4.37
CA PRO A 30 0.12 -5.20 -3.96
C PRO A 30 0.86 -6.27 -4.79
N PRO A 31 2.07 -6.01 -5.29
CA PRO A 31 2.91 -7.14 -5.67
C PRO A 31 2.98 -8.06 -4.45
N ALA A 32 2.95 -9.37 -4.67
CA ALA A 32 2.86 -10.37 -3.60
C ALA A 32 3.97 -10.26 -2.53
N GLU A 33 4.96 -9.38 -2.70
CA GLU A 33 6.15 -9.25 -1.84
C GLU A 33 6.71 -7.80 -1.78
N ALA A 34 5.89 -6.76 -1.59
CA ALA A 34 6.42 -5.42 -1.28
C ALA A 34 6.33 -5.10 0.24
N PRO A 35 7.47 -4.98 0.96
CA PRO A 35 7.46 -4.49 2.33
C PRO A 35 7.07 -3.02 2.35
N LEU A 36 5.97 -2.70 3.04
CA LEU A 36 5.57 -1.32 3.35
C LEU A 36 6.68 -0.68 4.22
N GLN A 37 7.54 0.13 3.59
CA GLN A 37 8.61 0.84 4.28
C GLN A 37 8.05 1.87 5.29
N ASN A 38 8.59 1.78 6.52
CA ASN A 38 8.77 2.83 7.53
C ASN A 38 7.67 3.90 7.70
N PHE A 39 6.72 3.65 8.60
CA PHE A 39 5.84 4.71 9.15
C PHE A 39 6.05 5.05 10.64
N TYR A 40 6.91 4.33 11.38
CA TYR A 40 7.18 4.67 12.78
C TYR A 40 8.62 4.34 13.20
N GLY A 41 9.50 5.33 13.03
CA GLY A 41 10.80 5.39 13.70
C GLY A 41 10.85 6.64 14.58
N GLY A 42 11.10 6.46 15.87
CA GLY A 42 11.14 7.54 16.86
C GLY A 42 12.20 8.60 16.54
N GLY A 43 11.73 9.82 16.29
CA GLY A 43 12.51 11.05 16.17
C GLY A 43 11.54 12.23 16.25
N SER A 44 11.85 13.22 17.09
CA SER A 44 11.21 14.53 17.28
C SER A 44 9.94 14.86 16.46
N SER A 45 8.82 15.02 17.18
CA SER A 45 7.68 15.95 17.03
C SER A 45 7.26 16.64 15.70
N GLU A 46 7.75 16.36 14.51
CA GLU A 46 7.31 17.08 13.29
C GLU A 46 6.97 16.24 12.05
N ASP A 47 7.34 14.98 11.94
CA ASP A 47 7.00 14.17 10.74
C ASP A 47 6.04 13.01 11.05
N VAL A 48 4.75 13.34 11.16
CA VAL A 48 3.69 12.36 10.92
C VAL A 48 3.49 12.35 9.41
N GLY A 49 3.77 11.23 8.74
CA GLY A 49 3.59 11.06 7.30
C GLY A 49 2.17 11.38 6.84
N LEU A 50 1.92 12.67 6.57
CA LEU A 50 1.11 13.11 5.47
C LEU A 50 1.72 12.49 4.22
N ILE A 51 0.87 11.91 3.39
CA ILE A 51 1.14 11.47 2.02
C ILE A 51 2.27 12.34 1.44
N ASP A 52 3.33 11.74 0.92
CA ASP A 52 4.32 12.45 0.09
C ASP A 52 3.53 13.15 -1.01
N ILE A 53 3.26 14.44 -0.84
CA ILE A 53 2.56 15.26 -1.81
C ILE A 53 3.58 15.44 -2.93
N PRO A 54 3.38 14.85 -4.12
CA PRO A 54 4.31 15.05 -5.21
C PRO A 54 4.41 16.55 -5.48
N LYS A 55 5.64 17.08 -5.47
CA LYS A 55 5.89 18.46 -5.89
C LYS A 55 5.29 18.63 -7.28
N PRO A 56 4.52 19.70 -7.55
CA PRO A 56 3.94 19.91 -8.86
C PRO A 56 5.06 19.95 -9.91
N GLU A 57 4.91 19.15 -10.96
CA GLU A 57 5.87 19.10 -12.06
C GLU A 57 5.70 20.36 -12.94
N LYS A 58 6.72 20.71 -13.73
CA LYS A 58 6.66 21.89 -14.63
C LYS A 58 5.44 21.87 -15.58
N ASP A 59 4.86 20.70 -15.86
CA ASP A 59 3.68 20.57 -16.71
C ASP A 59 2.35 20.85 -15.97
N ASP A 60 2.30 20.76 -14.63
CA ASP A 60 1.12 21.17 -13.83
C ASP A 60 0.85 22.69 -13.93
N PHE A 61 1.91 23.47 -14.15
CA PHE A 61 1.83 24.92 -14.38
C PHE A 61 1.15 25.28 -15.71
N LYS A 62 1.22 24.43 -16.74
CA LYS A 62 0.50 24.65 -18.01
C LYS A 62 -1.01 24.45 -17.84
N GLY A 63 -1.42 23.47 -17.02
CA GLY A 63 -2.83 23.24 -16.69
C GLY A 63 -3.42 24.40 -15.87
N LEU A 64 -2.66 24.91 -14.89
CA LEU A 64 -3.03 26.07 -14.09
C LEU A 64 -3.05 27.38 -14.91
N SER A 65 -2.17 27.53 -15.90
CA SER A 65 -2.17 28.71 -16.79
C SER A 65 -3.40 28.76 -17.69
N LYS A 66 -3.81 27.64 -18.32
CA LYS A 66 -5.05 27.58 -19.14
C LYS A 66 -6.31 27.89 -18.33
N THR A 67 -6.30 27.41 -17.09
CA THR A 67 -7.30 27.64 -16.05
C THR A 67 -7.40 29.10 -15.63
N LEU A 68 -6.27 29.75 -15.37
CA LEU A 68 -6.19 31.16 -15.01
C LEU A 68 -6.51 32.08 -16.21
N GLN A 69 -6.18 31.66 -17.43
CA GLN A 69 -6.63 32.31 -18.66
C GLN A 69 -8.15 32.21 -18.84
N PHE A 70 -8.75 31.07 -18.51
CA PHE A 70 -10.21 30.90 -18.49
C PHE A 70 -10.87 31.85 -17.48
N LEU A 71 -10.23 32.07 -16.33
CA LEU A 71 -10.62 33.07 -15.32
C LEU A 71 -10.20 34.52 -15.67
N LYS A 72 -9.68 34.76 -16.88
CA LYS A 72 -9.29 36.07 -17.44
C LYS A 72 -8.13 36.80 -16.74
N PHE A 73 -7.20 36.07 -16.14
CA PHE A 73 -5.94 36.65 -15.64
C PHE A 73 -4.96 36.90 -16.80
N THR A 74 -4.28 38.04 -16.80
CA THR A 74 -3.23 38.39 -17.77
C THR A 74 -1.94 37.61 -17.50
N ALA A 75 -1.06 37.51 -18.50
CA ALA A 75 0.19 36.74 -18.37
C ALA A 75 1.09 37.24 -17.23
N SER A 76 1.16 38.56 -17.02
CA SER A 76 1.91 39.16 -15.92
C SER A 76 1.28 38.90 -14.55
N GLU A 77 -0.05 38.86 -14.45
CA GLU A 77 -0.76 38.51 -13.20
C GLU A 77 -0.62 37.02 -12.86
N GLN A 78 -0.58 36.15 -13.88
CA GLN A 78 -0.31 34.73 -13.71
C GLN A 78 1.10 34.49 -13.15
N GLU A 79 2.10 35.21 -13.66
CA GLU A 79 3.50 35.12 -13.20
C GLU A 79 3.64 35.54 -11.73
N VAL A 80 2.94 36.59 -11.30
CA VAL A 80 2.87 37.00 -9.89
C VAL A 80 2.22 35.92 -9.01
N LEU A 81 1.12 35.32 -9.46
CA LEU A 81 0.46 34.22 -8.76
C LEU A 81 1.35 32.98 -8.65
N PHE A 82 2.07 32.63 -9.72
CA PHE A 82 3.03 31.53 -9.71
C PHE A 82 4.21 31.80 -8.77
N ASN A 83 4.68 33.04 -8.68
CA ASN A 83 5.75 33.42 -7.76
C ASN A 83 5.30 33.42 -6.29
N VAL A 84 4.05 33.79 -6.00
CA VAL A 84 3.46 33.74 -4.64
C VAL A 84 3.13 32.30 -4.20
N ILE A 85 2.63 31.47 -5.11
CA ILE A 85 2.40 30.03 -4.88
C ILE A 85 3.74 29.28 -4.74
N GLY A 86 4.76 29.69 -5.50
CA GLY A 86 6.10 29.11 -5.45
C GLY A 86 6.88 29.41 -4.15
N SER A 87 6.55 30.51 -3.45
CA SER A 87 7.20 30.89 -2.19
C SER A 87 6.50 30.35 -0.93
N THR A 88 5.28 29.82 -1.05
CA THR A 88 4.45 29.33 0.06
C THR A 88 4.11 27.85 -0.16
N ILE A 89 4.71 26.96 0.63
CA ILE A 89 4.75 25.49 0.48
C ILE A 89 3.44 24.80 0.01
N ASN A 90 3.59 23.84 -0.92
CA ASN A 90 2.74 22.69 -1.33
C ASN A 90 1.21 22.86 -1.31
N ILE A 91 0.62 23.31 -2.43
CA ILE A 91 -0.82 23.24 -2.67
C ILE A 91 -1.12 22.38 -3.91
N ALA A 92 -1.88 21.31 -3.71
CA ALA A 92 -2.23 20.34 -4.74
C ALA A 92 -3.41 20.80 -5.63
N ALA A 93 -3.17 20.75 -6.95
CA ALA A 93 -4.07 20.52 -8.10
C ALA A 93 -5.31 21.41 -8.38
N GLY A 94 -5.31 22.03 -9.57
CA GLY A 94 -6.49 22.38 -10.39
C GLY A 94 -7.26 23.66 -10.01
N ILE A 95 -8.05 24.21 -10.96
CA ILE A 95 -8.80 25.49 -10.96
C ILE A 95 -9.39 25.94 -9.62
N VAL A 96 -9.84 25.00 -8.82
CA VAL A 96 -10.49 25.21 -7.52
C VAL A 96 -9.49 25.51 -6.38
N SER A 97 -8.22 25.13 -6.52
CA SER A 97 -7.18 25.36 -5.52
C SER A 97 -6.77 26.83 -5.40
N ILE A 98 -6.94 27.63 -6.46
CA ILE A 98 -6.46 29.03 -6.49
C ILE A 98 -7.28 29.92 -5.56
N VAL A 99 -8.60 29.71 -5.47
CA VAL A 99 -9.49 30.52 -4.62
C VAL A 99 -9.25 30.23 -3.14
N GLY A 100 -9.11 28.95 -2.78
CA GLY A 100 -8.78 28.54 -1.40
C GLY A 100 -7.35 28.87 -1.00
N ALA A 101 -6.38 28.72 -1.92
CA ALA A 101 -4.98 29.07 -1.70
C ALA A 101 -4.78 30.57 -1.50
N VAL A 102 -5.43 31.41 -2.32
CA VAL A 102 -5.31 32.87 -2.23
C VAL A 102 -5.97 33.38 -0.94
N GLY A 103 -7.14 32.86 -0.56
CA GLY A 103 -7.77 33.22 0.72
C GLY A 103 -6.92 32.80 1.93
N ALA A 104 -6.40 31.56 1.93
CA ALA A 104 -5.55 31.07 3.01
C ALA A 104 -4.18 31.78 3.07
N ALA A 105 -3.59 32.12 1.92
CA ALA A 105 -2.35 32.88 1.85
C ALA A 105 -2.53 34.32 2.32
N ILE A 106 -3.65 34.99 1.97
CA ILE A 106 -3.98 36.33 2.48
C ILE A 106 -4.15 36.31 4.00
N ASP A 107 -4.90 35.35 4.54
CA ASP A 107 -5.11 35.21 5.98
C ASP A 107 -3.80 34.91 6.73
N LEU A 108 -2.94 34.06 6.16
CA LEU A 108 -1.64 33.72 6.73
C LEU A 108 -0.68 34.91 6.65
N MET A 109 -0.60 35.62 5.54
CA MET A 109 0.25 36.81 5.37
C MET A 109 -0.19 37.99 6.25
N ASN A 110 -1.50 38.17 6.46
CA ASN A 110 -2.04 39.13 7.42
C ASN A 110 -1.73 38.73 8.87
N LYS A 111 -1.87 37.43 9.22
CA LYS A 111 -1.56 36.93 10.57
C LYS A 111 -0.07 36.95 10.91
N LEU A 112 0.80 36.78 9.90
CA LEU A 112 2.25 36.83 10.06
C LEU A 112 2.82 38.26 10.02
N GLY A 113 1.99 39.29 9.83
CA GLY A 113 2.42 40.69 9.82
C GLY A 113 3.34 41.05 8.64
N ILE A 114 3.35 40.24 7.59
CA ILE A 114 4.21 40.41 6.41
C ILE A 114 3.69 41.57 5.53
N LEU A 115 2.38 41.82 5.55
CA LEU A 115 1.75 42.93 4.84
C LEU A 115 1.74 44.18 5.72
N SER A 116 2.57 45.16 5.38
CA SER A 116 2.57 46.48 6.04
C SER A 116 1.40 47.36 5.56
N PRO A 117 0.94 48.36 6.34
CA PRO A 117 -0.26 49.16 6.02
C PRO A 117 -0.12 50.15 4.85
N ALA A 118 1.03 50.17 4.16
CA ALA A 118 1.31 51.11 3.09
C ALA A 118 1.30 50.39 1.75
N GLU A 119 0.43 50.87 0.85
CA GLU A 119 0.15 50.46 -0.53
C GLU A 119 1.23 49.61 -1.24
N ASP A 120 1.28 48.32 -0.90
CA ASP A 120 2.09 47.35 -1.63
C ASP A 120 1.35 46.99 -2.94
N PRO A 121 2.00 47.05 -4.12
CA PRO A 121 1.41 46.57 -5.38
C PRO A 121 0.86 45.14 -5.28
N VAL A 122 1.41 44.30 -4.39
CA VAL A 122 0.87 42.96 -4.09
C VAL A 122 -0.47 43.05 -3.36
N GLN A 123 -0.62 43.96 -2.40
CA GLN A 123 -1.87 44.19 -1.67
C GLN A 123 -2.94 44.82 -2.58
N ALA A 124 -2.55 45.73 -3.48
CA ALA A 124 -3.43 46.28 -4.50
C ALA A 124 -3.92 45.20 -5.48
N ALA A 125 -3.03 44.32 -5.94
CA ALA A 125 -3.38 43.19 -6.80
C ALA A 125 -4.29 42.19 -6.08
N LEU A 126 -4.00 41.83 -4.83
CA LEU A 126 -4.84 40.93 -4.02
C LEU A 126 -6.21 41.55 -3.69
N LYS A 127 -6.29 42.87 -3.49
CA LYS A 127 -7.55 43.60 -3.31
C LYS A 127 -8.35 43.69 -4.61
N GLN A 128 -7.69 43.84 -5.76
CA GLN A 128 -8.34 43.75 -7.08
C GLN A 128 -8.84 42.34 -7.38
N ILE A 129 -8.09 41.31 -6.99
CA ILE A 129 -8.50 39.90 -7.07
C ILE A 129 -9.69 39.66 -6.14
N GLY A 130 -9.63 40.14 -4.89
CA GLY A 130 -10.74 40.11 -3.94
C GLY A 130 -12.00 40.82 -4.46
N GLN A 131 -11.85 41.98 -5.10
CA GLN A 131 -12.95 42.72 -5.72
C GLN A 131 -13.52 42.03 -6.97
N ARG A 132 -12.69 41.36 -7.77
CA ARG A 132 -13.16 40.56 -8.93
C ARG A 132 -13.82 39.27 -8.49
N VAL A 133 -13.32 38.66 -7.41
CA VAL A 133 -13.96 37.53 -6.73
C VAL A 133 -15.29 37.99 -6.11
N GLU A 134 -15.35 39.14 -5.44
CA GLU A 134 -16.59 39.78 -4.97
C GLU A 134 -17.54 40.18 -6.11
N GLN A 135 -17.05 40.50 -7.31
CA GLN A 135 -17.89 40.71 -8.50
C GLN A 135 -18.45 39.39 -9.05
N ILE A 136 -17.66 38.31 -9.03
CA ILE A 136 -18.12 36.95 -9.36
C ILE A 136 -19.17 36.49 -8.33
N TYR A 137 -18.95 36.75 -7.03
CA TYR A 137 -19.88 36.47 -5.94
C TYR A 137 -21.08 37.46 -5.91
N GLY A 138 -20.90 38.69 -6.38
CA GLY A 138 -21.96 39.67 -6.58
C GLY A 138 -22.94 39.23 -7.68
N TYR A 139 -22.44 38.47 -8.66
CA TYR A 139 -23.27 37.75 -9.63
C TYR A 139 -23.95 36.49 -9.05
N LEU A 140 -23.44 35.92 -7.95
CA LEU A 140 -24.10 34.85 -7.17
C LEU A 140 -25.21 35.39 -6.24
N ALA A 141 -25.54 36.69 -6.30
CA ALA A 141 -26.68 37.28 -5.61
C ALA A 141 -28.06 36.84 -6.16
N ALA A 142 -28.10 35.96 -7.17
CA ALA A 142 -29.27 35.15 -7.48
C ALA A 142 -29.56 34.18 -6.32
N GLN A 143 -30.79 34.18 -5.81
CA GLN A 143 -31.23 33.57 -4.55
C GLN A 143 -30.86 32.08 -4.37
N GLU A 144 -30.79 31.32 -5.47
CA GLU A 144 -30.45 29.89 -5.50
C GLU A 144 -28.96 29.62 -5.22
N ARG A 145 -28.06 30.47 -5.73
CA ARG A 145 -26.59 30.31 -5.57
C ARG A 145 -26.09 30.70 -4.19
N ARG A 146 -26.78 31.62 -3.50
CA ARG A 146 -26.59 31.84 -2.06
C ARG A 146 -26.91 30.59 -1.25
N GLY A 147 -27.94 29.84 -1.63
CA GLY A 147 -28.28 28.56 -1.00
C GLY A 147 -27.15 27.54 -1.10
N LEU A 148 -26.63 27.32 -2.32
CA LEU A 148 -25.52 26.41 -2.59
C LEU A 148 -24.23 26.82 -1.86
N TYR A 149 -23.90 28.12 -1.86
CA TYR A 149 -22.73 28.62 -1.13
C TYR A 149 -22.88 28.44 0.38
N ASN A 150 -24.02 28.79 0.96
CA ASN A 150 -24.28 28.63 2.40
C ASN A 150 -24.22 27.16 2.81
N GLN A 151 -24.71 26.27 1.96
CA GLN A 151 -24.63 24.83 2.18
C GLN A 151 -23.19 24.32 2.15
N ALA A 152 -22.40 24.72 1.15
CA ALA A 152 -20.98 24.39 1.06
C ALA A 152 -20.16 24.96 2.24
N LEU A 153 -20.50 26.17 2.69
CA LEU A 153 -19.90 26.79 3.87
C LEU A 153 -20.20 25.98 5.13
N LEU A 154 -21.44 25.54 5.31
CA LEU A 154 -21.83 24.70 6.45
C LEU A 154 -21.07 23.36 6.45
N TRP A 155 -20.94 22.71 5.29
CA TRP A 155 -20.14 21.48 5.18
C TRP A 155 -18.66 21.72 5.51
N ARG A 156 -18.08 22.84 5.06
CA ARG A 156 -16.69 23.22 5.37
C ARG A 156 -16.50 23.45 6.87
N VAL A 157 -17.42 24.15 7.52
CA VAL A 157 -17.42 24.35 8.98
C VAL A 157 -17.46 23.00 9.72
N ASN A 158 -18.30 22.06 9.27
CA ASN A 158 -18.37 20.72 9.87
C ASN A 158 -17.04 19.95 9.72
N GLY A 159 -16.39 20.03 8.55
CA GLY A 159 -15.06 19.46 8.32
C GLY A 159 -13.98 20.07 9.23
N ASP A 160 -13.93 21.40 9.33
CA ASP A 160 -12.95 22.09 10.17
C ASP A 160 -13.19 21.82 11.67
N ASN A 161 -14.46 21.75 12.11
CA ASN A 161 -14.81 21.34 13.47
C ASN A 161 -14.33 19.91 13.80
N ALA A 162 -14.52 18.97 12.87
CA ALA A 162 -14.03 17.60 13.03
C ALA A 162 -12.50 17.55 13.10
N ARG A 163 -11.79 18.30 12.24
CA ARG A 163 -10.33 18.38 12.28
C ARG A 163 -9.82 18.98 13.60
N ASN A 164 -10.44 20.04 14.09
CA ASN A 164 -10.08 20.64 15.39
C ASN A 164 -10.31 19.64 16.53
N ALA A 165 -11.41 18.89 16.50
CA ALA A 165 -11.68 17.83 17.48
C ALA A 165 -10.64 16.69 17.41
N VAL A 166 -10.18 16.31 16.21
CA VAL A 166 -9.07 15.35 16.04
C VAL A 166 -7.81 15.86 16.72
N MET A 167 -7.44 17.13 16.50
CA MET A 167 -6.25 17.72 17.12
C MET A 167 -6.38 17.76 18.64
N ASN A 168 -7.54 18.13 19.17
CA ASN A 168 -7.81 18.12 20.62
C ASN A 168 -7.68 16.70 21.20
N ALA A 169 -8.24 15.69 20.54
CA ALA A 169 -8.17 14.29 20.97
C ALA A 169 -6.74 13.71 20.90
N LYS A 170 -5.92 14.16 19.94
CA LYS A 170 -4.49 13.81 19.87
C LYS A 170 -3.70 14.41 21.02
N THR A 171 -3.99 15.66 21.38
CA THR A 171 -3.37 16.34 22.53
C THR A 171 -3.81 15.71 23.85
N SER A 172 -5.11 15.46 24.03
CA SER A 172 -5.69 14.85 25.23
C SER A 172 -6.87 13.94 24.89
N ARG A 173 -6.81 12.68 25.33
CA ARG A 173 -7.88 11.69 25.15
C ARG A 173 -8.90 11.67 26.29
N SER A 174 -9.20 12.83 26.90
CA SER A 174 -10.23 12.88 27.95
C SER A 174 -11.60 12.41 27.40
N PRO A 175 -12.48 11.86 28.25
CA PRO A 175 -13.82 11.44 27.83
C PRO A 175 -14.60 12.53 27.08
N GLU A 176 -14.44 13.79 27.48
CA GLU A 176 -15.07 14.94 26.85
C GLU A 176 -14.55 15.17 25.43
N ASN A 177 -13.23 15.10 25.22
CA ASN A 177 -12.63 15.27 23.89
C ASN A 177 -13.03 14.13 22.95
N LEU A 178 -13.08 12.89 23.44
CA LEU A 178 -13.53 11.74 22.66
C LEU A 178 -15.02 11.84 22.32
N LEU A 179 -15.86 12.27 23.26
CA LEU A 179 -17.28 12.50 23.01
C LEU A 179 -17.51 13.62 21.98
N GLN A 180 -16.77 14.73 22.10
CA GLN A 180 -16.82 15.81 21.11
C GLN A 180 -16.44 15.31 19.72
N LEU A 181 -15.35 14.55 19.62
CA LEU A 181 -14.90 13.98 18.35
C LEU A 181 -15.93 13.01 17.75
N ALA A 182 -16.56 12.16 18.56
CA ALA A 182 -17.63 11.26 18.13
C ALA A 182 -18.86 12.05 17.60
N ASN A 183 -19.25 13.12 18.29
CA ASN A 183 -20.35 13.99 17.84
C ASN A 183 -20.01 14.66 16.49
N ARG A 184 -18.78 15.18 16.34
CA ARG A 184 -18.32 15.75 15.05
C ARG A 184 -18.23 14.71 13.94
N ALA A 185 -17.94 13.45 14.26
CA ALA A 185 -17.98 12.35 13.29
C ALA A 185 -19.36 12.20 12.65
N SER A 186 -20.43 12.27 13.47
CA SER A 186 -21.82 12.16 12.98
C SER A 186 -22.20 13.34 12.08
N GLU A 187 -21.86 14.57 12.47
CA GLU A 187 -22.10 15.77 11.65
C GLU A 187 -21.36 15.68 10.31
N LEU A 188 -20.10 15.23 10.34
CA LEU A 188 -19.29 15.05 9.15
C LEU A 188 -19.85 13.96 8.23
N ASN A 189 -20.32 12.84 8.79
CA ASN A 189 -20.99 11.78 8.03
C ASN A 189 -22.21 12.31 7.27
N GLN A 190 -23.06 13.10 7.95
CA GLN A 190 -24.23 13.71 7.32
C GLN A 190 -23.84 14.66 6.19
N SER A 191 -22.85 15.53 6.40
CA SER A 191 -22.31 16.41 5.35
C SER A 191 -21.81 15.62 4.15
N ILE A 192 -21.02 14.56 4.36
CA ILE A 192 -20.48 13.73 3.28
C ILE A 192 -21.62 13.09 2.49
N LEU A 193 -22.58 12.45 3.16
CA LEU A 193 -23.70 11.80 2.47
C LEU A 193 -24.58 12.79 1.70
N GLN A 194 -24.78 14.01 2.23
CA GLN A 194 -25.46 15.08 1.51
C GLN A 194 -24.69 15.52 0.26
N MET A 195 -23.37 15.71 0.36
CA MET A 195 -22.52 16.08 -0.78
C MET A 195 -22.52 14.99 -1.86
N LEU A 196 -22.50 13.70 -1.47
CA LEU A 196 -22.54 12.57 -2.39
C LEU A 196 -23.87 12.45 -3.15
N GLY A 197 -24.98 12.92 -2.54
CA GLY A 197 -26.30 12.98 -3.18
C GLY A 197 -26.61 14.30 -3.90
N ALA A 198 -25.76 15.33 -3.74
CA ALA A 198 -25.93 16.63 -4.36
C ALA A 198 -25.32 16.67 -5.78
N GLY A 199 -25.36 17.85 -6.40
CA GLY A 199 -24.66 18.12 -7.67
C GLY A 199 -25.56 18.66 -8.76
N ARG A 200 -26.89 18.55 -8.65
CA ARG A 200 -27.80 19.22 -9.58
C ARG A 200 -27.89 20.70 -9.24
N ILE A 201 -27.60 21.57 -10.20
CA ILE A 201 -27.64 23.03 -10.06
C ILE A 201 -28.23 23.67 -11.32
N ALA A 202 -28.86 24.84 -11.18
CA ALA A 202 -29.31 25.60 -12.34
C ALA A 202 -28.17 25.97 -13.30
N PHE A 203 -28.34 25.66 -14.59
CA PHE A 203 -27.38 26.02 -15.63
C PHE A 203 -27.57 27.46 -16.09
N LEU A 204 -26.57 28.30 -15.84
CA LEU A 204 -26.57 29.69 -16.30
C LEU A 204 -25.48 29.92 -17.35
N ARG A 205 -25.90 30.05 -18.61
CA ARG A 205 -25.00 30.29 -19.76
C ARG A 205 -24.04 31.47 -19.53
N SER A 206 -24.50 32.54 -18.89
CA SER A 206 -23.68 33.72 -18.58
C SER A 206 -22.49 33.42 -17.66
N VAL A 207 -22.57 32.36 -16.86
CA VAL A 207 -21.56 31.98 -15.86
C VAL A 207 -20.48 31.08 -16.44
N TYR A 208 -20.86 30.20 -17.39
CA TYR A 208 -19.91 29.33 -18.08
C TYR A 208 -19.23 30.04 -19.28
N GLY A 209 -19.55 31.31 -19.53
CA GLY A 209 -19.07 32.10 -20.67
C GLY A 209 -19.75 31.73 -21.97
N TYR A 210 -19.15 32.10 -23.11
CA TYR A 210 -19.52 31.56 -24.44
C TYR A 210 -18.47 30.51 -24.83
N PRO A 211 -18.46 29.29 -24.25
CA PRO A 211 -17.55 28.26 -24.71
C PRO A 211 -17.84 27.95 -26.18
N TRP A 212 -16.77 27.80 -26.96
CA TRP A 212 -16.80 27.41 -28.37
C TRP A 212 -17.48 26.04 -28.60
N TRP A 213 -17.70 25.24 -27.55
CA TRP A 213 -18.46 23.99 -27.59
C TRP A 213 -19.99 24.17 -27.44
N VAL A 214 -20.47 25.28 -26.85
CA VAL A 214 -21.92 25.50 -26.62
C VAL A 214 -22.75 25.49 -27.90
N PRO A 215 -22.30 26.04 -29.04
CA PRO A 215 -23.02 25.90 -30.32
C PRO A 215 -23.21 24.44 -30.77
N TYR A 216 -22.29 23.55 -30.36
CA TYR A 216 -22.31 22.12 -30.67
C TYR A 216 -23.05 21.29 -29.62
N ALA A 217 -23.28 21.87 -28.45
CA ALA A 217 -23.99 21.26 -27.33
C ALA A 217 -25.51 21.23 -27.56
N GLN A 218 -25.93 20.88 -28.77
CA GLN A 218 -27.32 20.64 -29.10
C GLN A 218 -27.44 19.25 -29.67
N THR A 219 -28.52 18.57 -29.30
CA THR A 219 -28.88 17.32 -29.96
C THR A 219 -29.12 17.65 -31.42
N PRO A 220 -28.60 16.85 -32.35
CA PRO A 220 -27.88 15.58 -32.14
C PRO A 220 -26.35 15.65 -32.30
N TYR A 221 -25.71 16.82 -32.24
CA TYR A 221 -24.25 16.96 -32.40
C TYR A 221 -23.44 16.58 -31.16
N MET A 222 -24.04 16.70 -29.98
CA MET A 222 -23.47 16.22 -28.72
C MET A 222 -24.55 15.51 -27.88
N LYS A 223 -24.09 14.63 -27.01
CA LYS A 223 -24.87 13.91 -26.01
C LYS A 223 -24.06 13.79 -24.72
N THR A 224 -24.71 13.44 -23.63
CA THR A 224 -23.96 13.00 -22.44
C THR A 224 -23.25 11.68 -22.73
N ALA A 225 -22.15 11.38 -22.05
CA ALA A 225 -21.45 10.10 -22.17
C ALA A 225 -22.35 8.92 -21.75
N GLY A 226 -23.36 9.17 -20.90
CA GLY A 226 -24.44 8.21 -20.59
C GLY A 226 -25.48 8.01 -21.71
N GLY A 227 -25.37 8.75 -22.81
CA GLY A 227 -26.23 8.65 -24.00
C GLY A 227 -27.49 9.51 -23.97
N ALA A 228 -27.74 10.25 -22.88
CA ALA A 228 -28.88 11.17 -22.80
C ALA A 228 -28.70 12.37 -23.76
N PRO A 229 -29.75 12.76 -24.50
CA PRO A 229 -29.73 13.93 -25.36
C PRO A 229 -29.61 15.21 -24.53
N ILE A 230 -28.94 16.22 -25.10
CA ILE A 230 -28.78 17.56 -24.51
C ILE A 230 -29.25 18.62 -25.51
N ASN A 231 -29.80 19.76 -25.07
CA ASN A 231 -30.06 20.87 -26.00
C ASN A 231 -29.74 22.20 -25.32
N TYR A 232 -28.59 22.79 -25.65
CA TYR A 232 -28.06 24.02 -25.07
C TYR A 232 -28.27 25.30 -25.94
N ARG A 233 -29.00 25.22 -27.07
CA ARG A 233 -29.03 26.30 -28.09
C ARG A 233 -30.11 27.37 -27.90
N ASP A 234 -31.27 27.07 -27.34
CA ASP A 234 -32.37 28.04 -27.22
C ASP A 234 -32.15 28.97 -26.01
N PRO A 235 -31.96 30.29 -26.21
CA PRO A 235 -31.84 31.26 -25.12
C PRO A 235 -33.18 31.72 -24.53
N GLY A 236 -34.31 31.40 -25.16
CA GLY A 236 -35.68 31.75 -24.73
C GLY A 236 -36.47 30.58 -24.15
N GLN A 237 -36.00 29.35 -24.32
CA GLN A 237 -36.37 28.23 -23.46
C GLN A 237 -35.33 28.14 -22.35
N GLU A 238 -35.76 28.21 -21.09
CA GLU A 238 -34.94 27.69 -20.01
C GLU A 238 -34.60 26.25 -20.38
N LEU A 239 -33.36 26.05 -20.81
CA LEU A 239 -32.66 24.78 -20.87
C LEU A 239 -33.15 23.92 -19.71
N GLN A 240 -33.40 22.62 -19.90
CA GLN A 240 -33.78 21.72 -18.80
C GLN A 240 -33.10 22.17 -17.51
N ALA A 241 -33.90 22.62 -16.53
CA ALA A 241 -33.55 23.69 -15.58
C ALA A 241 -32.26 23.48 -14.75
N GLU A 242 -31.58 22.34 -14.86
CA GLU A 242 -30.46 21.90 -14.03
C GLU A 242 -29.38 21.14 -14.86
N ILE A 243 -28.10 21.29 -14.50
CA ILE A 243 -26.98 20.40 -14.88
C ILE A 243 -26.41 19.70 -13.65
N TRP A 244 -25.67 18.61 -13.85
CA TRP A 244 -24.90 17.99 -12.76
C TRP A 244 -23.48 18.58 -12.71
N ASP A 245 -23.24 19.45 -11.73
CA ASP A 245 -21.97 20.13 -11.45
C ASP A 245 -21.67 20.21 -9.94
N PRO A 246 -20.85 19.28 -9.42
CA PRO A 246 -20.38 19.30 -8.04
C PRO A 246 -19.18 20.23 -7.80
N GLY A 247 -18.70 20.97 -8.81
CA GLY A 247 -17.47 21.76 -8.74
C GLY A 247 -17.45 22.78 -7.60
N HIS A 248 -18.63 23.24 -7.17
CA HIS A 248 -18.78 24.19 -6.06
C HIS A 248 -18.53 23.62 -4.65
N TYR A 249 -18.45 22.29 -4.49
CA TYR A 249 -18.15 21.64 -3.21
C TYR A 249 -17.19 20.43 -3.31
N LEU A 250 -16.68 20.10 -4.49
CA LEU A 250 -15.85 18.92 -4.69
C LEU A 250 -14.60 18.91 -3.78
N ASP A 251 -13.99 20.07 -3.55
CA ASP A 251 -12.88 20.25 -2.60
C ASP A 251 -13.30 19.87 -1.17
N VAL A 252 -14.48 20.34 -0.76
CA VAL A 252 -15.05 20.08 0.56
C VAL A 252 -15.35 18.60 0.74
N LEU A 253 -15.88 17.93 -0.28
CA LEU A 253 -16.15 16.49 -0.25
C LEU A 253 -14.87 15.67 -0.05
N VAL A 254 -13.85 15.89 -0.88
CA VAL A 254 -12.57 15.14 -0.78
C VAL A 254 -11.93 15.35 0.59
N ARG A 255 -11.87 16.61 1.05
CA ARG A 255 -11.30 16.96 2.36
C ARG A 255 -12.10 16.35 3.51
N SER A 256 -13.43 16.35 3.42
CA SER A 256 -14.31 15.78 4.45
C SER A 256 -14.14 14.27 4.57
N VAL A 257 -13.98 13.55 3.45
CA VAL A 257 -13.70 12.10 3.49
C VAL A 257 -12.36 11.82 4.17
N GLN A 258 -11.33 12.64 3.89
CA GLN A 258 -10.03 12.52 4.57
C GLN A 258 -10.13 12.80 6.07
N ASP A 259 -10.81 13.89 6.45
CA ASP A 259 -11.05 14.22 7.86
C ASP A 259 -11.82 13.10 8.55
N ARG A 260 -12.76 12.45 7.86
CA ARG A 260 -13.54 11.35 8.39
C ARG A 260 -12.70 10.09 8.66
N ILE A 261 -11.73 9.80 7.80
CA ILE A 261 -10.74 8.72 8.04
C ILE A 261 -9.88 9.08 9.25
N ALA A 262 -9.40 10.32 9.35
CA ALA A 262 -8.62 10.79 10.50
C ALA A 262 -9.42 10.72 11.81
N VAL A 263 -10.72 11.02 11.77
CA VAL A 263 -11.64 10.86 12.90
C VAL A 263 -11.73 9.39 13.32
N ALA A 264 -11.93 8.45 12.37
CA ALA A 264 -11.97 7.00 12.67
C ALA A 264 -10.66 6.54 13.33
N MET A 265 -9.52 6.88 12.73
CA MET A 265 -8.20 6.53 13.25
C MET A 265 -7.91 7.16 14.62
N THR A 266 -8.46 8.34 14.91
CA THR A 266 -8.21 9.01 16.19
C THR A 266 -9.13 8.48 17.27
N LEU A 267 -10.40 8.21 16.97
CA LEU A 267 -11.33 7.59 17.90
C LEU A 267 -10.88 6.17 18.23
N GLU A 268 -10.55 5.40 17.21
CA GLU A 268 -10.23 3.98 17.30
C GLU A 268 -9.12 3.59 16.31
N PRO A 269 -7.84 3.75 16.67
CA PRO A 269 -6.74 3.42 15.75
C PRO A 269 -6.75 1.98 15.18
N ALA A 270 -7.44 1.03 15.82
CA ALA A 270 -7.66 -0.34 15.36
C ALA A 270 -9.02 -0.55 14.67
N PHE A 271 -9.66 0.52 14.20
CA PHE A 271 -11.03 0.50 13.66
C PHE A 271 -11.28 -0.58 12.59
N ARG A 272 -10.24 -0.94 11.81
CA ARG A 272 -10.33 -1.99 10.78
C ARG A 272 -10.47 -3.37 11.40
N SER A 273 -9.62 -3.71 12.37
CA SER A 273 -9.65 -4.99 13.11
C SER A 273 -10.85 -5.08 14.06
N THR A 274 -11.34 -3.96 14.59
CA THR A 274 -12.54 -3.95 15.46
C THR A 274 -13.85 -3.80 14.69
N GLY A 275 -13.78 -3.43 13.41
CA GLY A 275 -14.98 -3.16 12.59
C GLY A 275 -15.70 -1.86 12.94
N TYR A 276 -15.07 -0.96 13.68
CA TYR A 276 -15.65 0.35 14.04
C TYR A 276 -16.02 1.16 12.80
N ASP A 277 -17.27 1.64 12.77
CA ASP A 277 -17.86 2.41 11.67
C ASP A 277 -17.78 1.80 10.27
N ARG A 278 -17.56 0.49 10.18
CA ARG A 278 -17.40 -0.22 8.90
C ARG A 278 -18.57 0.00 7.95
N ALA A 279 -19.80 -0.03 8.46
CA ALA A 279 -21.01 0.20 7.67
C ALA A 279 -21.05 1.62 7.07
N VAL A 280 -20.68 2.64 7.86
CA VAL A 280 -20.65 4.04 7.42
C VAL A 280 -19.56 4.25 6.37
N LEU A 281 -18.37 3.69 6.58
CA LEU A 281 -17.28 3.77 5.61
C LEU A 281 -17.65 3.06 4.29
N ARG A 282 -18.32 1.90 4.35
CA ARG A 282 -18.87 1.23 3.15
C ARG A 282 -19.89 2.12 2.43
N GLN A 283 -20.81 2.76 3.16
CA GLN A 283 -21.78 3.68 2.59
C GLN A 283 -21.12 4.89 1.89
N ILE A 284 -20.08 5.47 2.50
CA ILE A 284 -19.29 6.55 1.90
C ILE A 284 -18.59 6.06 0.63
N ALA A 285 -17.96 4.88 0.66
CA ALA A 285 -17.31 4.30 -0.52
C ALA A 285 -18.31 4.07 -1.66
N ASP A 286 -19.47 3.47 -1.37
CA ASP A 286 -20.50 3.22 -2.37
C ASP A 286 -21.07 4.52 -2.95
N GLY A 287 -21.26 5.54 -2.11
CA GLY A 287 -21.66 6.87 -2.55
C GLY A 287 -20.60 7.57 -3.41
N LEU A 288 -19.30 7.44 -3.08
CA LEU A 288 -18.20 7.97 -3.89
C LEU A 288 -18.13 7.28 -5.26
N LEU A 289 -18.36 5.97 -5.31
CA LEU A 289 -18.44 5.21 -6.56
C LEU A 289 -19.61 5.69 -7.43
N ALA A 290 -20.80 5.81 -6.84
CA ALA A 290 -21.99 6.32 -7.53
C ALA A 290 -21.80 7.77 -8.02
N PHE A 291 -21.16 8.61 -7.20
CA PHE A 291 -20.80 9.98 -7.55
C PHE A 291 -19.84 10.02 -8.75
N ALA A 292 -18.77 9.21 -8.76
CA ALA A 292 -17.82 9.13 -9.86
C ALA A 292 -18.48 8.64 -11.16
N HIS A 293 -19.41 7.68 -11.07
CA HIS A 293 -20.20 7.23 -12.21
C HIS A 293 -21.14 8.30 -12.74
N THR A 294 -21.79 9.05 -11.85
CA THR A 294 -22.68 10.17 -12.23
C THR A 294 -21.88 11.26 -12.92
N TRP A 295 -20.70 11.60 -12.41
CA TRP A 295 -19.77 12.54 -13.05
C TRP A 295 -19.34 12.08 -14.44
N ARG A 296 -18.89 10.83 -14.56
CA ARG A 296 -18.51 10.31 -15.87
C ARG A 296 -19.69 10.37 -16.84
N ALA A 297 -20.89 10.02 -16.39
CA ALA A 297 -22.09 10.05 -17.22
C ALA A 297 -22.48 11.48 -17.64
N SER A 298 -22.13 12.51 -16.86
CA SER A 298 -22.46 13.92 -17.16
C SER A 298 -21.50 14.58 -18.16
N ILE A 299 -20.36 13.97 -18.49
CA ILE A 299 -19.42 14.47 -19.50
C ILE A 299 -20.14 14.60 -20.84
N LEU A 300 -19.96 15.72 -21.53
CA LEU A 300 -20.53 15.96 -22.86
C LEU A 300 -19.58 15.39 -23.92
N VAL A 301 -20.09 14.56 -24.82
CA VAL A 301 -19.33 13.93 -25.90
C VAL A 301 -19.93 14.31 -27.25
N ALA A 302 -19.08 14.57 -28.24
CA ALA A 302 -19.53 14.72 -29.62
C ALA A 302 -20.18 13.43 -30.13
N ASP A 303 -21.10 13.54 -31.10
CA ASP A 303 -21.67 12.39 -31.81
C ASP A 303 -21.17 12.35 -33.26
N PRO A 304 -20.05 11.64 -33.53
CA PRO A 304 -19.48 11.65 -34.86
C PRO A 304 -20.32 10.87 -35.89
N VAL A 305 -21.19 9.96 -35.44
CA VAL A 305 -22.12 9.21 -36.31
C VAL A 305 -23.24 10.12 -36.82
N PHE A 306 -23.65 11.09 -36.01
CA PHE A 306 -24.56 12.12 -36.50
C PHE A 306 -23.86 13.10 -37.45
N ALA A 307 -22.62 13.50 -37.11
CA ALA A 307 -21.86 14.47 -37.88
C ALA A 307 -21.40 13.95 -39.26
N LEU A 308 -21.21 12.64 -39.41
CA LEU A 308 -20.91 11.96 -40.67
C LEU A 308 -21.94 10.85 -40.95
N ASN A 309 -22.83 11.08 -41.92
CA ASN A 309 -23.83 10.07 -42.27
C ASN A 309 -23.22 8.92 -43.10
N ALA A 310 -23.97 7.81 -43.27
CA ALA A 310 -23.53 6.66 -44.08
C ALA A 310 -23.22 6.99 -45.55
N GLY A 311 -23.79 8.08 -46.07
CA GLY A 311 -23.49 8.60 -47.40
C GLY A 311 -22.20 9.40 -47.48
N GLY A 312 -21.54 9.72 -46.36
CA GLY A 312 -20.35 10.56 -46.28
C GLY A 312 -20.62 12.06 -46.14
N THR A 313 -21.88 12.51 -46.18
CA THR A 313 -22.21 13.93 -46.03
C THR A 313 -21.93 14.36 -44.59
N MET A 314 -21.23 15.49 -44.45
CA MET A 314 -20.89 16.05 -43.15
C MET A 314 -21.90 17.11 -42.70
N ARG A 315 -22.08 17.25 -41.39
CA ARG A 315 -23.03 18.18 -40.77
C ARG A 315 -22.36 18.98 -39.66
N SER A 316 -22.67 20.28 -39.61
CA SER A 316 -22.26 21.19 -38.53
C SER A 316 -23.46 22.04 -38.07
N PRO A 317 -23.50 22.50 -36.81
CA PRO A 317 -24.48 23.48 -36.34
C PRO A 317 -24.25 24.89 -36.92
N GLU A 318 -23.10 25.16 -37.53
CA GLU A 318 -22.74 26.41 -38.19
C GLU A 318 -23.25 26.45 -39.65
N LEU A 319 -23.43 27.66 -40.21
CA LEU A 319 -23.86 27.84 -41.59
C LEU A 319 -22.71 27.55 -42.57
N GLY A 320 -22.96 26.73 -43.60
CA GLY A 320 -22.00 26.37 -44.65
C GLY A 320 -21.51 24.92 -44.61
N ALA A 321 -20.72 24.50 -45.60
CA ALA A 321 -20.15 23.16 -45.65
C ALA A 321 -18.99 23.02 -44.64
N PRO A 322 -19.10 22.13 -43.63
CA PRO A 322 -18.04 22.00 -42.64
C PRO A 322 -16.80 21.34 -43.23
N PRO A 323 -15.59 21.80 -42.87
CA PRO A 323 -14.35 21.18 -43.34
C PRO A 323 -13.98 19.88 -42.60
N GLY A 324 -14.75 19.50 -41.58
CA GLY A 324 -14.52 18.33 -40.75
C GLY A 324 -15.74 18.02 -39.87
N VAL A 325 -15.56 17.19 -38.85
CA VAL A 325 -16.64 16.81 -37.91
C VAL A 325 -16.26 17.10 -36.45
N PRO A 326 -17.23 17.38 -35.57
CA PRO A 326 -16.98 17.50 -34.14
C PRO A 326 -16.52 16.16 -33.55
N ILE A 327 -15.43 16.20 -32.78
CA ILE A 327 -14.93 15.06 -32.01
C ILE A 327 -14.56 15.49 -30.57
N GLY A 328 -14.30 14.50 -29.72
CA GLY A 328 -13.86 14.71 -28.35
C GLY A 328 -14.99 14.97 -27.35
N ALA A 329 -14.60 15.51 -26.20
CA ALA A 329 -15.47 15.66 -25.04
C ALA A 329 -15.19 16.94 -24.26
N VAL A 330 -16.14 17.30 -23.41
CA VAL A 330 -16.06 18.40 -22.45
C VAL A 330 -16.65 17.95 -21.13
N ASP A 331 -15.90 18.11 -20.04
CA ASP A 331 -16.44 18.01 -18.69
C ASP A 331 -17.00 19.39 -18.27
N PRO A 332 -18.33 19.54 -18.11
CA PRO A 332 -18.92 20.82 -17.71
C PRO A 332 -18.58 21.21 -16.27
N VAL A 333 -18.13 20.25 -15.44
CA VAL A 333 -17.80 20.44 -14.03
C VAL A 333 -16.45 21.15 -13.86
N THR A 334 -15.41 20.65 -14.53
CA THR A 334 -14.05 21.19 -14.39
C THR A 334 -13.63 22.12 -15.52
N GLY A 335 -14.39 22.16 -16.62
CA GLY A 335 -14.01 22.88 -17.84
C GLY A 335 -12.90 22.19 -18.64
N VAL A 336 -12.46 20.99 -18.23
CA VAL A 336 -11.52 20.17 -19.00
C VAL A 336 -12.17 19.75 -20.31
N SER A 337 -11.49 20.04 -21.43
CA SER A 337 -11.98 19.75 -22.76
C SER A 337 -10.88 19.24 -23.68
N SER A 338 -11.22 18.27 -24.51
CA SER A 338 -10.46 17.86 -25.69
C SER A 338 -11.35 17.90 -26.93
N PHE A 339 -12.32 18.80 -26.93
CA PHE A 339 -13.29 18.95 -28.02
C PHE A 339 -12.60 19.60 -29.23
N GLU A 340 -12.95 19.17 -30.42
CA GLU A 340 -12.49 19.78 -31.66
C GLU A 340 -13.70 19.90 -32.58
N PRO A 341 -14.15 21.12 -32.92
CA PRO A 341 -15.43 21.32 -33.61
C PRO A 341 -15.39 20.89 -35.08
N GLN A 342 -14.20 20.86 -35.70
CA GLN A 342 -14.00 20.66 -37.13
C GLN A 342 -12.77 19.79 -37.41
N TRP A 343 -12.68 18.60 -36.81
CA TRP A 343 -11.55 17.70 -37.05
C TRP A 343 -11.56 17.15 -38.48
N SER A 344 -10.45 17.32 -39.19
CA SER A 344 -10.33 17.08 -40.64
C SER A 344 -9.21 16.09 -40.99
N GLY A 345 -9.12 14.94 -40.28
CA GLY A 345 -8.09 13.91 -40.50
C GLY A 345 -8.39 12.90 -41.61
N PHE A 346 -9.27 13.24 -42.56
CA PHE A 346 -9.68 12.40 -43.69
C PHE A 346 -9.92 13.26 -44.93
N SER A 347 -9.95 12.64 -46.10
CA SER A 347 -10.16 13.35 -47.37
C SER A 347 -11.61 13.81 -47.55
N VAL A 348 -11.77 15.09 -47.89
CA VAL A 348 -13.06 15.77 -48.06
C VAL A 348 -13.21 16.27 -49.49
N GLU A 349 -14.35 15.98 -50.10
CA GLU A 349 -14.84 16.61 -51.33
C GLU A 349 -15.80 17.74 -50.96
N PHE A 350 -15.58 18.93 -51.53
CA PHE A 350 -16.50 20.05 -51.38
C PHE A 350 -17.27 20.28 -52.68
N LYS A 351 -18.57 20.52 -52.56
CA LYS A 351 -19.44 20.82 -53.69
C LYS A 351 -20.07 22.19 -53.55
N ARG A 352 -20.31 22.80 -54.71
CA ARG A 352 -21.09 24.02 -54.85
C ARG A 352 -22.35 23.73 -55.62
N SER A 353 -23.50 24.06 -55.04
CA SER A 353 -24.78 24.11 -55.72
C SER A 353 -24.75 25.39 -56.55
N TYR A 354 -24.63 25.24 -57.86
CA TYR A 354 -24.71 26.38 -58.76
C TYR A 354 -26.15 26.92 -58.77
N PHE A 355 -26.42 28.00 -58.04
CA PHE A 355 -27.62 28.81 -58.25
C PHE A 355 -27.30 29.89 -59.30
N PRO A 356 -27.87 29.84 -60.51
CA PRO A 356 -27.73 30.92 -61.46
C PRO A 356 -28.54 32.12 -60.97
N GLY A 357 -27.87 33.20 -60.54
CA GLY A 357 -28.52 34.51 -60.39
C GLY A 357 -28.26 35.30 -59.10
N GLU A 358 -27.58 34.77 -58.09
CA GLU A 358 -27.30 35.53 -56.86
C GLU A 358 -25.81 35.74 -56.59
N ALA A 359 -25.45 36.99 -56.34
CA ALA A 359 -24.15 37.42 -55.87
C ALA A 359 -23.92 36.97 -54.41
N TRP A 360 -23.66 35.68 -54.20
CA TRP A 360 -23.10 35.16 -52.96
C TRP A 360 -21.71 34.56 -53.24
N GLY A 361 -20.69 35.19 -52.67
CA GLY A 361 -19.29 34.85 -52.87
C GLY A 361 -18.86 33.60 -52.11
N GLY A 362 -18.51 32.55 -52.85
CA GLY A 362 -17.35 31.70 -52.52
C GLY A 362 -17.45 30.67 -51.40
N VAL A 363 -18.58 30.52 -50.70
CA VAL A 363 -18.71 29.53 -49.61
C VAL A 363 -19.17 28.18 -50.17
N TRP A 364 -18.51 27.09 -49.75
CA TRP A 364 -18.94 25.73 -50.05
C TRP A 364 -20.26 25.41 -49.32
N ASP A 365 -21.17 24.71 -49.99
CA ASP A 365 -22.52 24.46 -49.49
C ASP A 365 -22.84 22.97 -49.28
N GLU A 366 -22.00 22.06 -49.78
CA GLU A 366 -21.94 20.68 -49.29
C GLU A 366 -20.49 20.20 -49.12
N SER A 367 -20.23 19.40 -48.08
CA SER A 367 -18.97 18.68 -47.89
C SER A 367 -19.22 17.20 -47.60
N ARG A 368 -18.37 16.35 -48.17
CA ARG A 368 -18.52 14.90 -48.14
C ARG A 368 -17.17 14.21 -47.94
N ALA A 369 -17.10 13.21 -47.08
CA ALA A 369 -15.96 12.31 -47.00
C ALA A 369 -15.85 11.48 -48.28
N THR A 370 -14.67 11.42 -48.90
CA THR A 370 -14.45 10.65 -50.14
C THR A 370 -14.51 9.14 -49.91
N ASP A 371 -14.14 8.69 -48.71
CA ASP A 371 -14.33 7.33 -48.21
C ASP A 371 -15.01 7.39 -46.83
N PRO A 372 -16.34 7.22 -46.76
CA PRO A 372 -17.09 7.33 -45.51
C PRO A 372 -16.69 6.28 -44.46
N ALA A 373 -16.30 5.08 -44.90
CA ALA A 373 -15.95 3.99 -43.99
C ALA A 373 -14.58 4.23 -43.35
N ALA A 374 -13.58 4.63 -44.16
CA ALA A 374 -12.26 5.00 -43.65
C ALA A 374 -12.32 6.26 -42.77
N ALA A 375 -13.13 7.25 -43.15
CA ALA A 375 -13.35 8.46 -42.35
C ALA A 375 -13.95 8.11 -40.98
N LEU A 376 -15.02 7.30 -40.92
CA LEU A 376 -15.64 6.92 -39.66
C LEU A 376 -14.67 6.15 -38.74
N ALA A 377 -13.84 5.27 -39.30
CA ALA A 377 -12.81 4.55 -38.53
C ALA A 377 -11.77 5.51 -37.94
N ALA A 378 -11.27 6.46 -38.73
CA ALA A 378 -10.30 7.47 -38.29
C ALA A 378 -10.89 8.41 -37.23
N ILE A 379 -12.12 8.87 -37.44
CA ILE A 379 -12.89 9.69 -36.49
C ILE A 379 -13.04 8.95 -35.15
N THR A 380 -13.46 7.68 -35.19
CA THR A 380 -13.70 6.89 -33.96
C THR A 380 -12.42 6.73 -33.14
N ALA A 381 -11.28 6.50 -33.80
CA ALA A 381 -9.99 6.35 -33.13
C ALA A 381 -9.57 7.63 -32.38
N VAL A 382 -9.64 8.79 -33.03
CA VAL A 382 -9.25 10.08 -32.40
C VAL A 382 -10.29 10.55 -31.38
N HIS A 383 -11.58 10.36 -31.66
CA HIS A 383 -12.66 10.69 -30.74
C HIS A 383 -12.51 9.93 -29.41
N THR A 384 -12.26 8.62 -29.45
CA THR A 384 -12.08 7.80 -28.25
C THR A 384 -10.91 8.31 -27.40
N ALA A 385 -9.75 8.55 -28.02
CA ALA A 385 -8.58 9.06 -27.32
C ALA A 385 -8.81 10.44 -26.68
N ALA A 386 -9.56 11.33 -27.36
CA ALA A 386 -9.92 12.65 -26.86
C ALA A 386 -10.88 12.57 -25.65
N VAL A 387 -11.87 11.67 -25.68
CA VAL A 387 -12.77 11.41 -24.55
C VAL A 387 -11.98 10.87 -23.34
N ASP A 388 -11.10 9.88 -23.55
CA ASP A 388 -10.28 9.30 -22.49
C ASP A 388 -9.29 10.31 -21.87
N SER A 389 -8.83 11.29 -22.66
CA SER A 389 -8.03 12.40 -22.15
C SER A 389 -8.80 13.26 -21.15
N VAL A 390 -10.07 13.59 -21.45
CA VAL A 390 -10.94 14.38 -20.57
C VAL A 390 -11.25 13.62 -19.28
N VAL A 391 -11.59 12.33 -19.37
CA VAL A 391 -11.86 11.49 -18.18
C VAL A 391 -10.65 11.46 -17.23
N ARG A 392 -9.44 11.30 -17.78
CA ARG A 392 -8.20 11.29 -16.97
C ARG A 392 -7.92 12.64 -16.32
N ALA A 393 -8.17 13.74 -17.01
CA ALA A 393 -7.84 15.09 -16.54
C ALA A 393 -8.90 15.70 -15.59
N CYS A 394 -10.18 15.33 -15.72
CA CYS A 394 -11.25 15.89 -14.88
C CYS A 394 -11.27 15.37 -13.43
N GLY A 395 -10.62 14.24 -13.13
CA GLY A 395 -10.46 13.73 -11.77
C GLY A 395 -11.47 12.65 -11.34
N VAL A 396 -12.29 12.14 -12.25
CA VAL A 396 -13.13 10.94 -12.03
C VAL A 396 -12.29 9.78 -11.48
N ASP A 397 -11.09 9.57 -12.00
CA ASP A 397 -10.18 8.50 -11.55
C ASP A 397 -9.72 8.69 -10.10
N LYS A 398 -9.52 9.94 -9.67
CA LYS A 398 -9.16 10.25 -8.29
C LYS A 398 -10.30 9.90 -7.34
N MET A 399 -11.55 10.14 -7.76
CA MET A 399 -12.74 9.75 -7.00
C MET A 399 -12.92 8.23 -6.92
N LEU A 400 -12.67 7.51 -8.02
CA LEU A 400 -12.68 6.04 -8.03
C LEU A 400 -11.61 5.45 -7.09
N ARG A 401 -10.39 5.98 -7.14
CA ARG A 401 -9.30 5.57 -6.22
C ARG A 401 -9.64 5.89 -4.76
N LEU A 402 -10.22 7.06 -4.49
CA LEU A 402 -10.68 7.42 -3.15
C LEU A 402 -11.77 6.46 -2.65
N SER A 403 -12.75 6.14 -3.49
CA SER A 403 -13.78 5.13 -3.20
C SER A 403 -13.18 3.78 -2.84
N GLN A 404 -12.26 3.27 -3.66
CA GLN A 404 -11.59 2.00 -3.41
C GLN A 404 -10.81 2.04 -2.09
N ARG A 405 -10.08 3.12 -1.83
CA ARG A 405 -9.33 3.29 -0.59
C ARG A 405 -10.23 3.29 0.65
N VAL A 406 -11.35 4.02 0.61
CA VAL A 406 -12.32 4.01 1.71
C VAL A 406 -12.91 2.61 1.88
N ARG A 407 -13.15 1.86 0.80
CA ARG A 407 -13.64 0.48 0.85
C ARG A 407 -12.65 -0.48 1.50
N GLU A 408 -11.35 -0.36 1.20
CA GLU A 408 -10.27 -1.12 1.85
C GLU A 408 -10.14 -0.81 3.36
N LEU A 409 -10.39 0.45 3.75
CA LEU A 409 -10.47 0.85 5.15
C LEU A 409 -11.76 0.34 5.82
N ALA A 410 -12.79 0.04 5.04
CA ALA A 410 -14.05 -0.54 5.48
C ALA A 410 -14.08 -2.08 5.41
N SER A 411 -12.92 -2.72 5.27
CA SER A 411 -12.77 -4.17 5.36
C SER A 411 -11.80 -4.54 6.48
N SER A 412 -11.86 -5.82 6.89
CA SER A 412 -10.84 -6.42 7.74
C SER A 412 -9.46 -6.33 7.05
N PRO A 413 -8.37 -6.02 7.78
CA PRO A 413 -7.03 -5.98 7.18
C PRO A 413 -6.56 -7.38 6.76
N GLN A 414 -5.64 -7.54 5.80
CA GLN A 414 -5.17 -8.90 5.44
C GLN A 414 -4.21 -9.52 6.48
N GLY A 415 -3.54 -8.70 7.29
CA GLY A 415 -2.72 -9.10 8.45
C GLY A 415 -3.09 -8.24 9.67
N SER A 416 -2.14 -7.95 10.56
CA SER A 416 -2.38 -6.95 11.62
C SER A 416 -1.91 -5.55 11.21
N ASP A 417 -2.70 -4.54 11.59
CA ASP A 417 -2.30 -3.13 11.49
C ASP A 417 -1.41 -2.69 12.69
N PHE A 418 -1.24 -3.54 13.72
CA PHE A 418 -0.49 -3.24 14.95
C PHE A 418 0.73 -4.13 15.16
N VAL A 419 0.59 -5.42 14.91
CA VAL A 419 1.65 -6.38 15.16
C VAL A 419 2.64 -6.33 14.01
N ARG A 420 3.89 -6.03 14.37
CA ARG A 420 5.07 -6.18 13.52
C ARG A 420 6.15 -6.80 14.37
N LEU A 421 6.66 -7.96 13.99
CA LEU A 421 7.73 -8.65 14.67
C LEU A 421 9.08 -8.17 14.12
N PRO A 422 9.89 -7.44 14.91
CA PRO A 422 11.26 -7.15 14.52
C PRO A 422 12.15 -8.38 14.73
N ASP A 423 13.35 -8.37 14.14
CA ASP A 423 14.40 -9.34 14.48
C ASP A 423 14.60 -9.40 16.01
N ALA A 424 14.70 -10.62 16.54
CA ALA A 424 15.01 -10.81 17.96
C ALA A 424 16.42 -10.29 18.29
N LYS A 425 16.53 -9.58 19.41
CA LYS A 425 17.79 -9.05 19.94
C LYS A 425 18.30 -9.92 21.05
N PHE A 426 19.59 -10.20 21.06
CA PHE A 426 20.25 -10.92 22.13
C PHE A 426 20.61 -9.97 23.28
N ARG A 427 20.23 -10.35 24.50
CA ARG A 427 20.63 -9.68 25.73
C ARG A 427 21.38 -10.64 26.62
N ARG A 428 22.49 -10.15 27.17
CA ARG A 428 23.23 -10.85 28.22
C ARG A 428 22.67 -10.39 29.57
N PRO A 429 22.52 -11.28 30.56
CA PRO A 429 22.18 -10.86 31.90
C PRO A 429 23.25 -9.86 32.38
N LEU A 430 22.81 -8.72 32.89
CA LEU A 430 23.65 -7.79 33.63
C LEU A 430 24.10 -8.50 34.91
N LEU A 431 25.24 -9.18 34.86
CA LEU A 431 25.88 -9.65 36.07
C LEU A 431 26.26 -8.41 36.89
N GLY A 432 25.79 -8.39 38.13
CA GLY A 432 26.07 -7.33 39.09
C GLY A 432 27.56 -7.04 39.23
N LEU A 433 27.82 -5.81 39.66
CA LEU A 433 29.08 -5.14 39.97
C LEU A 433 29.97 -5.84 41.03
N GLU A 434 30.08 -7.16 41.05
CA GLU A 434 31.02 -7.88 41.92
C GLU A 434 31.89 -8.82 41.09
N GLY A 435 33.08 -8.32 40.76
CA GLY A 435 34.13 -9.09 40.07
C GLY A 435 34.76 -8.33 38.92
N TRP A 436 35.44 -7.24 39.22
CA TRP A 436 36.37 -6.59 38.29
C TRP A 436 37.40 -7.62 37.79
N GLY A 437 37.34 -7.96 36.50
CA GLY A 437 38.36 -8.82 35.89
C GLY A 437 38.00 -9.52 34.58
N MET A 438 37.24 -8.92 33.66
CA MET A 438 37.12 -9.40 32.28
C MET A 438 37.04 -8.21 31.31
N VAL A 439 38.17 -7.56 31.12
CA VAL A 439 38.41 -6.70 29.95
C VAL A 439 38.68 -7.66 28.78
N ASN A 440 37.86 -7.54 27.72
CA ASN A 440 37.89 -8.29 26.45
C ASN A 440 37.18 -9.66 26.41
N GLY A 441 36.00 -9.68 25.76
CA GLY A 441 35.66 -10.76 24.82
C GLY A 441 34.66 -11.83 25.26
N ASN A 442 34.91 -12.59 26.33
CA ASN A 442 34.22 -13.88 26.49
C ASN A 442 33.39 -13.98 27.77
N SER A 443 32.06 -13.92 27.63
CA SER A 443 31.09 -14.26 28.68
C SER A 443 30.70 -15.74 28.67
N ALA A 444 31.48 -16.58 28.00
CA ALA A 444 31.35 -18.02 28.08
C ALA A 444 32.04 -18.46 29.36
N GLY A 445 31.39 -19.24 30.23
CA GLY A 445 32.04 -19.82 31.40
C GLY A 445 33.24 -20.70 31.01
N GLU A 446 33.88 -21.36 31.98
CA GLU A 446 34.92 -22.37 31.68
C GLU A 446 34.38 -23.39 30.66
N GLY A 447 35.00 -23.41 29.48
CA GLY A 447 34.60 -24.31 28.40
C GLY A 447 34.97 -25.75 28.76
N THR A 448 34.13 -26.70 28.35
CA THR A 448 34.43 -28.12 28.51
C THR A 448 35.12 -28.65 27.25
N PRO A 449 36.32 -29.28 27.36
CA PRO A 449 36.96 -29.91 26.22
C PRO A 449 36.05 -30.97 25.60
N VAL A 450 35.90 -30.92 24.29
CA VAL A 450 35.14 -31.90 23.50
C VAL A 450 35.93 -32.30 22.27
N VAL A 451 35.70 -33.52 21.79
CA VAL A 451 36.25 -34.00 20.53
C VAL A 451 35.09 -34.18 19.57
N VAL A 452 35.19 -33.59 18.39
CA VAL A 452 34.14 -33.57 17.36
C VAL A 452 34.70 -34.18 16.08
N ASP A 453 33.88 -34.92 15.33
CA ASP A 453 34.22 -35.40 13.98
C ASP A 453 33.33 -34.69 12.94
N LEU A 454 33.47 -35.03 11.66
CA LEU A 454 32.60 -34.51 10.59
C LEU A 454 31.21 -35.18 10.56
N GLY A 455 30.86 -35.99 11.55
CA GLY A 455 29.61 -36.74 11.60
C GLY A 455 29.43 -37.63 10.36
N ARG A 456 28.23 -37.58 9.77
CA ARG A 456 27.91 -38.33 8.54
C ARG A 456 28.75 -37.91 7.33
N LEU A 457 29.29 -36.68 7.31
CA LEU A 457 30.13 -36.17 6.22
C LEU A 457 31.54 -36.76 6.21
N ARG A 458 31.96 -37.48 7.27
CA ARG A 458 33.28 -38.14 7.31
C ARG A 458 33.55 -39.02 6.09
N LEU A 459 32.50 -39.62 5.52
CA LEU A 459 32.57 -40.46 4.31
C LEU A 459 33.11 -39.73 3.08
N PHE A 460 33.00 -38.40 3.05
CA PHE A 460 33.47 -37.58 1.94
C PHE A 460 34.74 -36.79 2.29
N SER A 461 35.27 -37.00 3.50
CA SER A 461 36.53 -36.40 3.94
C SER A 461 37.72 -37.23 3.43
N PRO A 462 38.83 -36.60 3.03
CA PRO A 462 40.08 -37.30 2.75
C PRO A 462 40.70 -37.96 4.00
N ALA A 463 40.27 -37.53 5.20
CA ALA A 463 40.67 -38.12 6.47
C ALA A 463 39.41 -38.42 7.31
N PRO A 464 38.72 -39.56 7.08
CA PRO A 464 37.45 -39.90 7.72
C PRO A 464 37.57 -40.14 9.23
N GLU A 465 38.73 -40.60 9.70
CA GLU A 465 39.01 -40.84 11.12
C GLU A 465 39.53 -39.58 11.85
N ARG A 466 39.65 -38.45 11.15
CA ARG A 466 40.16 -37.22 11.74
C ARG A 466 39.13 -36.65 12.72
N THR A 467 39.58 -36.48 13.96
CA THR A 467 38.83 -35.78 15.00
C THR A 467 39.43 -34.41 15.28
N TYR A 468 38.60 -33.47 15.71
CA TYR A 468 38.96 -32.09 15.98
C TYR A 468 38.72 -31.80 17.45
N ALA A 469 39.76 -31.31 18.13
CA ALA A 469 39.62 -30.82 19.48
C ALA A 469 38.86 -29.48 19.46
N GLY A 470 37.88 -29.35 20.34
CA GLY A 470 37.08 -28.15 20.51
C GLY A 470 36.77 -27.87 21.96
N MET A 471 36.18 -26.70 22.21
CA MET A 471 35.72 -26.30 23.53
C MET A 471 34.22 -26.02 23.46
N ARG A 472 33.42 -26.73 24.28
CA ARG A 472 31.99 -26.51 24.41
C ARG A 472 31.71 -25.45 25.47
N PHE A 473 30.84 -24.51 25.12
CA PHE A 473 30.46 -23.40 25.97
C PHE A 473 28.95 -23.30 26.11
N ARG A 474 28.50 -22.78 27.26
CA ARG A 474 27.10 -22.42 27.47
C ARG A 474 26.86 -20.99 27.01
N LEU A 475 25.81 -20.77 26.23
CA LEU A 475 25.38 -19.42 25.89
C LEU A 475 24.39 -18.93 26.95
N ARG A 476 24.81 -17.96 27.76
CA ARG A 476 23.93 -17.31 28.73
C ARG A 476 23.35 -16.03 28.14
N GLY A 477 22.04 -15.99 27.95
CA GLY A 477 21.34 -14.81 27.47
C GLY A 477 19.88 -15.08 27.11
N THR A 478 19.19 -14.02 26.75
CA THR A 478 17.79 -14.02 26.34
C THR A 478 17.68 -13.45 24.93
N LYS A 479 16.75 -13.99 24.14
CA LYS A 479 16.33 -13.41 22.86
C LYS A 479 15.08 -12.58 23.13
N GLU A 480 15.17 -11.28 22.91
CA GLU A 480 14.14 -10.31 23.21
C GLU A 480 13.61 -9.66 21.95
N PHE A 481 12.29 -9.53 21.87
CA PHE A 481 11.61 -8.76 20.84
C PHE A 481 10.37 -8.12 21.43
N SER A 482 9.78 -7.21 20.66
CA SER A 482 8.58 -6.51 21.11
C SER A 482 7.69 -6.12 19.96
N PHE A 483 6.39 -6.17 20.16
CA PHE A 483 5.40 -5.76 19.18
C PHE A 483 4.29 -4.94 19.86
N SER A 484 3.54 -4.20 19.05
CA SER A 484 2.46 -3.34 19.55
C SER A 484 1.13 -4.07 19.59
N MET A 485 0.32 -3.71 20.57
CA MET A 485 -1.02 -4.27 20.79
C MET A 485 -1.95 -3.13 21.23
N PRO A 486 -3.14 -2.97 20.64
CA PRO A 486 -4.12 -2.00 21.10
C PRO A 486 -4.80 -2.50 22.39
N ARG A 487 -5.23 -1.56 23.25
CA ARG A 487 -6.14 -1.91 24.35
C ARG A 487 -7.56 -2.09 23.83
N ARG A 488 -8.48 -2.40 24.74
CA ARG A 488 -9.92 -2.36 24.45
C ARG A 488 -10.31 -1.00 23.89
N ALA A 489 -11.00 -1.02 22.76
CA ALA A 489 -11.43 0.19 22.05
C ALA A 489 -12.46 0.98 22.86
N ASP A 490 -12.31 2.31 22.85
CA ASP A 490 -13.19 3.24 23.55
C ASP A 490 -14.60 3.31 22.95
N GLN A 491 -14.70 3.28 21.61
CA GLN A 491 -15.98 3.50 20.91
C GLN A 491 -16.72 2.20 20.64
N SER A 492 -16.09 1.23 19.95
CA SER A 492 -16.72 -0.06 19.71
C SER A 492 -16.87 -0.91 20.96
N GLY A 493 -16.08 -0.64 22.01
CA GLY A 493 -16.02 -1.48 23.20
C GLY A 493 -15.40 -2.86 22.96
N ILE A 494 -14.80 -3.10 21.79
CA ILE A 494 -14.22 -4.39 21.40
C ILE A 494 -12.78 -4.48 21.89
N ARG A 495 -12.39 -5.67 22.37
CA ARG A 495 -11.01 -6.01 22.70
C ARG A 495 -10.54 -7.10 21.74
N LEU A 496 -9.48 -6.82 21.01
CA LEU A 496 -8.85 -7.81 20.14
C LEU A 496 -8.22 -8.94 20.98
N GLY A 497 -8.21 -10.15 20.44
CA GLY A 497 -7.54 -11.30 21.06
C GLY A 497 -6.12 -11.44 20.53
N TYR A 498 -5.18 -11.84 21.37
CA TYR A 498 -3.79 -12.09 20.99
C TYR A 498 -3.27 -13.37 21.63
N ARG A 499 -2.63 -14.21 20.83
CA ARG A 499 -1.90 -15.40 21.27
C ARG A 499 -0.51 -15.40 20.66
N LEU A 500 0.49 -15.80 21.43
CA LEU A 500 1.85 -16.02 20.97
C LEU A 500 2.08 -17.53 20.86
N ARG A 501 2.54 -18.01 19.71
CA ARG A 501 3.00 -19.38 19.52
C ARG A 501 4.51 -19.39 19.34
N VAL A 502 5.23 -20.13 20.19
CA VAL A 502 6.70 -20.27 20.13
C VAL A 502 7.05 -21.74 20.07
N GLY A 503 7.67 -22.18 18.97
CA GLY A 503 8.07 -23.59 18.81
C GLY A 503 6.91 -24.58 18.93
N GLY A 504 5.68 -24.15 18.65
CA GLY A 504 4.46 -24.95 18.82
C GLY A 504 3.73 -24.77 20.16
N ALA A 505 4.40 -24.25 21.20
CA ALA A 505 3.75 -23.92 22.48
C ALA A 505 2.90 -22.66 22.35
N GLU A 506 1.68 -22.66 22.90
CA GLU A 506 0.75 -21.53 22.85
C GLU A 506 0.69 -20.78 24.18
N ILE A 507 0.78 -19.45 24.09
CA ILE A 507 0.77 -18.54 25.23
C ILE A 507 -0.33 -17.50 24.97
N GLY A 508 -1.41 -17.57 25.76
CA GLY A 508 -2.51 -16.60 25.68
C GLY A 508 -2.08 -15.25 26.22
N LEU A 509 -2.14 -14.21 25.39
CA LEU A 509 -1.77 -12.84 25.80
C LEU A 509 -2.98 -12.03 26.21
N MET A 510 -4.02 -12.05 25.38
CA MET A 510 -5.26 -11.32 25.62
C MET A 510 -6.42 -12.06 24.97
N THR A 511 -7.53 -12.22 25.70
CA THR A 511 -8.73 -12.87 25.15
C THR A 511 -9.58 -11.84 24.41
N PHE A 512 -10.07 -12.22 23.22
CA PHE A 512 -11.05 -11.44 22.49
C PHE A 512 -12.30 -11.19 23.34
N ALA A 513 -12.87 -9.99 23.25
CA ALA A 513 -14.11 -9.65 23.94
C ALA A 513 -14.94 -8.68 23.11
N THR A 514 -16.25 -8.91 23.10
CA THR A 514 -17.21 -8.04 22.40
C THR A 514 -17.63 -6.85 23.27
N ALA A 515 -18.40 -5.93 22.70
CA ALA A 515 -19.01 -4.83 23.45
C ALA A 515 -19.92 -5.31 24.60
N ALA A 516 -20.58 -6.47 24.43
CA ALA A 516 -21.45 -7.06 25.45
C ALA A 516 -20.65 -7.58 26.66
N ASP A 517 -19.40 -7.98 26.45
CA ASP A 517 -18.53 -8.54 27.47
C ASP A 517 -17.90 -7.42 28.31
N ARG A 518 -18.44 -7.17 29.49
CA ARG A 518 -17.94 -6.11 30.40
C ARG A 518 -16.66 -6.49 31.17
N SER A 519 -16.11 -7.69 30.97
CA SER A 519 -14.93 -8.17 31.68
C SER A 519 -13.61 -7.61 31.11
N GLY A 520 -12.91 -6.79 31.92
CA GLY A 520 -11.53 -6.34 31.71
C GLY A 520 -11.36 -5.28 30.61
N GLY A 521 -11.05 -4.04 31.00
CA GLY A 521 -10.69 -2.96 30.08
C GLY A 521 -9.19 -2.80 29.85
N ASP A 522 -8.39 -3.34 30.77
CA ASP A 522 -6.97 -3.00 30.87
C ASP A 522 -6.09 -4.04 30.16
N PHE A 523 -4.86 -3.62 29.86
CA PHE A 523 -3.81 -4.55 29.48
C PHE A 523 -3.60 -5.61 30.57
N PRO A 524 -3.13 -6.81 30.22
CA PRO A 524 -2.79 -7.82 31.21
C PRO A 524 -1.83 -7.24 32.25
N SER A 525 -2.21 -7.30 33.52
CA SER A 525 -1.37 -6.87 34.64
C SER A 525 -0.54 -8.04 35.14
N GLY A 526 0.79 -7.95 35.02
CA GLY A 526 1.73 -8.99 35.47
C GLY A 526 2.55 -9.60 34.34
N ALA A 527 3.71 -10.15 34.69
CA ALA A 527 4.51 -10.92 33.74
C ALA A 527 3.89 -12.32 33.57
N ILE A 528 3.79 -12.78 32.33
CA ILE A 528 3.44 -14.17 32.01
C ILE A 528 4.75 -14.93 31.86
N GLU A 529 4.99 -15.92 32.70
CA GLU A 529 6.14 -16.81 32.58
C GLU A 529 5.65 -18.21 32.25
N THR A 530 6.22 -18.82 31.21
CA THR A 530 5.84 -20.16 30.78
C THR A 530 7.09 -20.96 30.41
N ASP A 531 7.28 -22.07 31.12
CA ASP A 531 8.32 -23.05 30.79
C ASP A 531 7.76 -24.01 29.76
N CYS A 532 8.46 -24.10 28.62
CA CYS A 532 8.07 -24.88 27.46
C CYS A 532 9.06 -26.01 27.23
N GLU A 533 8.55 -27.21 26.99
CA GLU A 533 9.31 -28.35 26.47
C GLU A 533 8.61 -28.84 25.20
N VAL A 534 9.28 -28.75 24.06
CA VAL A 534 8.70 -29.08 22.75
C VAL A 534 9.58 -30.08 21.99
N GLU A 535 8.94 -31.04 21.34
CA GLU A 535 9.61 -31.93 20.39
C GLU A 535 9.81 -31.19 19.06
N THR A 536 11.06 -31.05 18.63
CA THR A 536 11.43 -30.27 17.44
C THR A 536 12.70 -30.81 16.79
N ARG A 537 13.10 -30.19 15.66
CA ARG A 537 14.40 -30.45 15.06
C ARG A 537 15.48 -29.72 15.86
N VAL A 538 16.48 -30.49 16.29
CA VAL A 538 17.62 -30.00 17.06
C VAL A 538 18.93 -30.27 16.32
N TYR A 539 19.94 -29.47 16.65
CA TYR A 539 21.20 -29.40 15.94
C TYR A 539 22.37 -29.24 16.89
N ASP A 540 23.54 -29.74 16.50
CA ASP A 540 24.79 -29.39 17.14
C ASP A 540 25.28 -28.06 16.57
N CYS A 541 25.41 -27.03 17.42
CA CYS A 541 25.91 -25.72 17.00
C CYS A 541 27.44 -25.67 17.13
N VAL A 542 28.14 -25.51 16.00
CA VAL A 542 29.60 -25.33 15.96
C VAL A 542 29.95 -23.97 15.36
N GLN A 543 31.01 -23.33 15.86
CA GLN A 543 31.44 -22.03 15.37
C GLN A 543 32.96 -21.82 15.43
N SER A 544 33.49 -20.96 14.55
CA SER A 544 34.93 -20.73 14.43
C SER A 544 35.50 -19.81 15.52
N ALA A 545 34.65 -19.04 16.19
CA ALA A 545 35.02 -18.10 17.25
C ALA A 545 33.83 -17.80 18.16
N HIS A 546 34.10 -17.17 19.31
CA HIS A 546 33.03 -16.64 20.16
C HIS A 546 32.32 -15.46 19.49
N VAL A 547 31.02 -15.35 19.78
CA VAL A 547 30.15 -14.35 19.17
C VAL A 547 29.74 -13.31 20.22
N SER A 548 29.84 -12.03 19.86
CA SER A 548 29.37 -10.92 20.68
C SER A 548 27.84 -10.82 20.65
N ALA A 549 27.22 -10.07 21.55
CA ALA A 549 25.77 -9.85 21.49
C ALA A 549 25.34 -9.21 20.16
N ALA A 550 26.12 -8.27 19.62
CA ALA A 550 25.88 -7.69 18.30
C ALA A 550 26.05 -8.71 17.16
N GLY A 551 26.96 -9.68 17.32
CA GLY A 551 27.09 -10.79 16.39
C GLY A 551 25.88 -11.72 16.42
N GLU A 552 25.30 -11.98 17.61
CA GLU A 552 24.04 -12.71 17.72
C GLU A 552 22.87 -11.96 17.07
N ASP A 553 22.77 -10.65 17.26
CA ASP A 553 21.77 -9.80 16.58
C ASP A 553 21.96 -9.85 15.05
N GLN A 554 23.21 -9.83 14.58
CA GLN A 554 23.52 -9.96 13.15
C GLN A 554 23.11 -11.32 12.60
N PHE A 555 23.30 -12.39 13.40
CA PHE A 555 22.93 -13.74 13.02
C PHE A 555 21.42 -13.90 12.88
N GLU A 556 20.61 -13.38 13.81
CA GLU A 556 19.15 -13.43 13.69
C GLU A 556 18.66 -12.71 12.42
N ARG A 557 19.26 -11.56 12.09
CA ARG A 557 18.86 -10.79 10.89
C ARG A 557 19.29 -11.42 9.57
N ASN A 558 20.45 -12.08 9.52
CA ASN A 558 21.09 -12.44 8.25
C ASN A 558 21.41 -13.92 8.09
N GLY A 559 21.23 -14.73 9.13
CA GLY A 559 21.63 -16.15 9.16
C GLY A 559 23.15 -16.36 9.14
N ARG A 560 23.94 -15.28 9.31
CA ARG A 560 25.41 -15.29 9.23
C ARG A 560 26.03 -14.17 10.05
N ILE A 561 27.28 -14.38 10.47
CA ILE A 561 28.09 -13.43 11.24
C ILE A 561 29.32 -13.09 10.41
N ALA A 562 29.65 -11.80 10.29
CA ALA A 562 30.84 -11.40 9.54
C ALA A 562 32.11 -11.96 10.20
N GLY A 563 32.93 -12.68 9.43
CA GLY A 563 34.21 -13.23 9.91
C GLY A 563 34.10 -14.41 10.88
N THR A 564 32.89 -14.90 11.18
CA THR A 564 32.69 -16.11 12.01
C THR A 564 31.81 -17.10 11.26
N GLU A 565 32.31 -18.31 11.06
CA GLU A 565 31.51 -19.40 10.53
C GLU A 565 30.74 -20.06 11.66
N ARG A 566 29.41 -20.13 11.53
CA ARG A 566 28.52 -20.88 12.42
C ARG A 566 27.78 -21.92 11.59
N LEU A 567 27.79 -23.17 12.04
CA LEU A 567 27.12 -24.29 11.39
C LEU A 567 26.20 -25.01 12.38
N PHE A 568 25.05 -25.43 11.89
CA PHE A 568 24.08 -26.28 12.59
C PHE A 568 24.18 -27.67 11.95
N LEU A 569 24.71 -28.62 12.69
CA LEU A 569 25.05 -29.96 12.20
C LEU A 569 24.14 -31.02 12.82
N ASN A 570 24.12 -32.21 12.21
CA ASN A 570 23.45 -33.40 12.72
C ASN A 570 21.97 -33.15 13.07
N GLU A 571 21.18 -32.73 12.07
CA GLU A 571 19.75 -32.50 12.27
C GLU A 571 19.06 -33.78 12.74
N ARG A 572 18.39 -33.72 13.90
CA ARG A 572 17.67 -34.86 14.47
C ARG A 572 16.39 -34.42 15.16
N VAL A 573 15.47 -35.35 15.35
CA VAL A 573 14.32 -35.13 16.23
C VAL A 573 14.81 -35.18 17.68
N GLY A 574 14.52 -34.13 18.44
CA GLY A 574 14.91 -34.01 19.83
C GLY A 574 13.98 -33.08 20.59
N LYS A 575 14.40 -32.65 21.78
CA LYS A 575 13.62 -31.77 22.64
C LYS A 575 14.33 -30.45 22.84
N ALA A 576 13.59 -29.35 22.73
CA ALA A 576 14.05 -28.02 23.13
C ALA A 576 13.29 -27.61 24.40
N LYS A 577 14.04 -27.14 25.41
CA LYS A 577 13.48 -26.64 26.66
C LYS A 577 13.84 -25.18 26.85
N PHE A 578 12.83 -24.32 27.02
CA PHE A 578 13.00 -22.88 27.08
C PHE A 578 11.92 -22.22 27.91
N ARG A 579 12.20 -21.03 28.43
CA ARG A 579 11.24 -20.16 29.11
C ARG A 579 10.85 -19.02 28.19
N VAL A 580 9.56 -18.73 28.15
CA VAL A 580 9.03 -17.51 27.54
C VAL A 580 8.50 -16.61 28.65
N GLU A 581 9.01 -15.38 28.70
CA GLU A 581 8.56 -14.34 29.61
C GLU A 581 7.91 -13.22 28.79
N VAL A 582 6.69 -12.84 29.13
CA VAL A 582 5.95 -11.79 28.45
C VAL A 582 5.58 -10.69 29.43
N GLY A 583 5.95 -9.45 29.11
CA GLY A 583 5.57 -8.26 29.86
C GLY A 583 4.80 -7.28 29.00
N PHE A 584 3.87 -6.54 29.61
CA PHE A 584 3.07 -5.52 28.94
C PHE A 584 3.44 -4.13 29.45
N VAL A 585 3.70 -3.20 28.54
CA VAL A 585 4.04 -1.81 28.87
C VAL A 585 3.12 -0.88 28.08
N PRO A 586 2.14 -0.22 28.72
CA PRO A 586 1.32 0.79 28.05
C PRO A 586 2.19 1.93 27.47
N PHE A 587 1.79 2.49 26.33
CA PHE A 587 2.45 3.67 25.77
C PHE A 587 2.33 4.89 26.70
N LYS A 588 3.07 5.97 26.39
CA LYS A 588 3.11 7.21 27.18
C LYS A 588 3.51 7.00 28.65
N GLY A 589 4.63 6.30 28.88
CA GLY A 589 5.23 6.20 30.22
C GLY A 589 4.48 5.29 31.18
N GLY A 590 3.67 4.33 30.67
CA GLY A 590 2.92 3.39 31.50
C GLY A 590 1.55 3.90 31.95
N ASP A 591 1.03 4.96 31.33
CA ASP A 591 -0.32 5.45 31.57
C ASP A 591 -1.35 4.35 31.24
N PRO A 592 -2.14 3.87 32.21
CA PRO A 592 -3.16 2.84 31.99
C PRO A 592 -4.22 3.25 30.94
N SER A 593 -4.41 4.55 30.71
CA SER A 593 -5.36 5.07 29.72
C SER A 593 -4.84 5.00 28.27
N ALA A 594 -3.57 4.64 28.06
CA ALA A 594 -2.96 4.57 26.74
C ALA A 594 -3.72 3.65 25.79
N TYR A 595 -3.94 4.10 24.56
CA TYR A 595 -4.69 3.36 23.54
C TYR A 595 -4.00 2.05 23.09
N ALA A 596 -2.68 2.00 23.20
CA ALA A 596 -1.89 0.86 22.81
C ALA A 596 -0.73 0.69 23.79
N GLY A 597 -0.13 -0.50 23.78
CA GLY A 597 1.02 -0.84 24.57
C GLY A 597 1.98 -1.72 23.77
N THR A 598 3.16 -1.89 24.33
CA THR A 598 4.16 -2.82 23.86
C THR A 598 4.06 -4.12 24.64
N VAL A 599 3.97 -5.23 23.90
CA VAL A 599 4.25 -6.56 24.42
C VAL A 599 5.74 -6.80 24.27
N LYS A 600 6.43 -7.05 25.38
CA LYS A 600 7.85 -7.44 25.41
C LYS A 600 7.93 -8.93 25.65
N VAL A 601 8.65 -9.65 24.80
CA VAL A 601 8.83 -11.09 24.90
C VAL A 601 10.31 -11.38 25.07
N ALA A 602 10.66 -12.21 26.05
CA ALA A 602 11.99 -12.76 26.24
C ALA A 602 11.93 -14.29 26.17
N ILE A 603 12.82 -14.89 25.37
CA ILE A 603 12.97 -16.34 25.23
C ILE A 603 14.36 -16.71 25.75
N SER A 604 14.43 -17.66 26.68
CA SER A 604 15.69 -18.12 27.27
C SER A 604 15.77 -19.64 27.32
N ALA A 605 16.96 -20.21 27.10
CA ALA A 605 17.16 -21.65 27.21
C ALA A 605 17.10 -22.11 28.67
N LEU A 606 16.42 -23.22 28.93
CA LEU A 606 16.37 -23.85 30.25
C LEU A 606 17.22 -25.11 30.27
N GLU A 607 17.86 -25.37 31.41
CA GLU A 607 18.63 -26.61 31.66
C GLU A 607 19.62 -26.97 30.52
N PRO A 608 20.52 -26.05 30.11
CA PRO A 608 21.39 -26.25 28.94
C PRO A 608 22.33 -27.47 29.05
N ASP A 609 22.49 -28.04 30.24
CA ASP A 609 23.26 -29.28 30.45
C ASP A 609 22.46 -30.54 30.08
N SER A 610 21.15 -30.51 30.30
CA SER A 610 20.24 -31.61 29.93
C SER A 610 19.71 -31.47 28.51
N PHE A 611 19.61 -30.23 28.01
CA PHE A 611 19.16 -29.88 26.66
C PHE A 611 20.22 -29.01 25.97
N PRO A 612 21.37 -29.59 25.57
CA PRO A 612 22.48 -28.82 25.03
C PRO A 612 22.28 -28.37 23.58
N ASP A 613 21.36 -29.03 22.86
CA ASP A 613 21.21 -28.91 21.42
C ASP A 613 20.52 -27.60 21.02
N ALA A 614 20.96 -27.03 19.91
CA ALA A 614 20.34 -25.82 19.35
C ALA A 614 19.04 -26.17 18.62
N ALA A 615 18.10 -25.23 18.58
CA ALA A 615 16.82 -25.37 17.89
C ALA A 615 16.44 -24.07 17.17
N ILE A 616 15.76 -24.21 16.04
CA ILE A 616 15.18 -23.07 15.30
C ILE A 616 13.70 -23.06 15.63
N LEU A 617 13.25 -22.03 16.36
CA LEU A 617 11.89 -21.93 16.85
C LEU A 617 11.09 -20.96 15.98
N GLY A 618 9.98 -21.42 15.42
CA GLY A 618 9.00 -20.54 14.78
C GLY A 618 8.24 -19.75 15.85
N VAL A 619 8.15 -18.43 15.65
CA VAL A 619 7.40 -17.50 16.49
C VAL A 619 6.28 -16.90 15.66
N MET A 620 5.04 -17.03 16.13
CA MET A 620 3.86 -16.47 15.45
C MET A 620 3.00 -15.73 16.46
N VAL A 621 2.51 -14.56 16.07
CA VAL A 621 1.45 -13.87 16.80
C VAL A 621 0.14 -14.10 16.07
N LEU A 622 -0.85 -14.62 16.76
CA LEU A 622 -2.22 -14.77 16.27
C LEU A 622 -3.05 -13.60 16.81
N GLU A 623 -3.82 -12.95 15.94
CA GLU A 623 -4.76 -11.89 16.30
C GLU A 623 -6.19 -12.40 16.05
N THR A 624 -7.03 -12.36 17.08
CA THR A 624 -8.47 -12.54 16.95
C THR A 624 -9.13 -11.17 16.84
N ARG A 625 -9.92 -10.97 15.78
CA ARG A 625 -10.49 -9.66 15.40
C ARG A 625 -11.87 -9.83 14.81
N VAL A 626 -12.51 -8.73 14.42
CA VAL A 626 -13.82 -8.75 13.75
C VAL A 626 -13.66 -8.91 12.25
N GLY A 627 -14.01 -10.09 11.73
CA GLY A 627 -14.05 -10.42 10.30
C GLY A 627 -15.07 -9.59 9.52
N ASP A 628 -15.06 -9.68 8.19
CA ASP A 628 -15.91 -8.85 7.30
C ASP A 628 -17.42 -9.12 7.44
N ASP A 629 -17.78 -10.30 7.95
CA ASP A 629 -19.13 -10.75 8.33
C ASP A 629 -19.53 -10.35 9.75
N PHE A 630 -18.68 -9.58 10.44
CA PHE A 630 -18.80 -9.18 11.84
C PHE A 630 -18.65 -10.33 12.86
N ALA A 631 -18.26 -11.53 12.42
CA ALA A 631 -17.92 -12.62 13.31
C ALA A 631 -16.45 -12.51 13.78
N PRO A 632 -16.10 -13.06 14.96
CA PRO A 632 -14.71 -13.17 15.36
C PRO A 632 -13.94 -14.09 14.42
N GLU A 633 -12.81 -13.62 13.91
CA GLU A 633 -11.90 -14.35 13.03
C GLU A 633 -10.50 -14.34 13.65
N GLU A 634 -9.82 -15.48 13.65
CA GLU A 634 -8.41 -15.56 14.05
C GLU A 634 -7.52 -15.61 12.82
N VAL A 635 -6.51 -14.75 12.78
CA VAL A 635 -5.54 -14.66 11.69
C VAL A 635 -4.11 -14.64 12.21
N VAL A 636 -3.17 -15.05 11.38
CA VAL A 636 -1.74 -14.83 11.65
C VAL A 636 -1.45 -13.34 11.48
N ALA A 637 -1.11 -12.68 12.58
CA ALA A 637 -0.81 -11.26 12.62
C ALA A 637 0.57 -10.97 12.00
N ASP A 638 1.57 -11.73 12.43
CA ASP A 638 2.94 -11.73 11.91
C ASP A 638 3.69 -12.99 12.39
N SER A 639 4.82 -13.30 11.76
CA SER A 639 5.67 -14.45 12.12
C SER A 639 7.16 -14.17 11.90
N MET A 640 8.00 -14.82 12.69
CA MET A 640 9.46 -14.81 12.54
C MET A 640 10.06 -16.12 13.06
N THR A 641 11.37 -16.26 12.98
CA THR A 641 12.11 -17.35 13.62
C THR A 641 13.08 -16.83 14.66
N VAL A 642 13.40 -17.69 15.63
CA VAL A 642 14.39 -17.41 16.67
C VAL A 642 15.33 -18.61 16.79
N HIS A 643 16.63 -18.36 16.75
CA HIS A 643 17.64 -19.39 16.96
C HIS A 643 17.95 -19.54 18.46
N LEU A 644 17.48 -20.62 19.05
CA LEU A 644 17.79 -20.99 20.43
C LEU A 644 19.07 -21.82 20.44
N VAL A 645 20.14 -21.30 21.04
CA VAL A 645 21.44 -22.00 21.13
C VAL A 645 21.82 -22.14 22.60
N PRO A 646 21.44 -23.24 23.29
CA PRO A 646 21.80 -23.45 24.70
C PRO A 646 23.31 -23.64 24.89
N THR A 647 23.92 -24.44 24.02
CA THR A 647 25.37 -24.67 23.99
C THR A 647 25.92 -24.59 22.58
N TYR A 648 27.21 -24.28 22.45
CA TYR A 648 27.93 -24.28 21.18
C TYR A 648 29.36 -24.78 21.38
N VAL A 649 29.98 -25.29 20.31
CA VAL A 649 31.38 -25.72 20.29
C VAL A 649 32.23 -24.77 19.44
N VAL A 650 33.36 -24.32 19.98
CA VAL A 650 34.36 -23.58 19.20
C VAL A 650 35.39 -24.56 18.65
N LEU A 651 35.59 -24.54 17.34
CA LEU A 651 36.52 -25.41 16.61
C LEU A 651 37.54 -24.62 15.80
N GLY A 652 38.68 -25.26 15.50
CA GLY A 652 39.75 -24.69 14.68
C GLY A 652 39.36 -24.53 13.21
N ALA A 653 40.13 -23.70 12.49
CA ALA A 653 39.90 -23.43 11.06
C ALA A 653 40.03 -24.68 10.17
N ASP A 654 40.79 -25.68 10.62
CA ASP A 654 40.97 -26.96 9.95
C ASP A 654 39.65 -27.76 9.85
N PHE A 655 38.83 -27.74 10.90
CA PHE A 655 37.49 -28.34 10.85
C PHE A 655 36.63 -27.74 9.73
N PHE A 656 36.59 -26.41 9.62
CA PHE A 656 35.76 -25.73 8.62
C PHE A 656 36.28 -25.93 7.19
N ALA A 657 37.59 -26.03 7.02
CA ALA A 657 38.21 -26.36 5.74
C ALA A 657 37.81 -27.78 5.29
N ASP A 658 37.96 -28.76 6.18
CA ASP A 658 37.64 -30.16 5.88
C ASP A 658 36.13 -30.37 5.71
N TYR A 659 35.30 -29.66 6.46
CA TYR A 659 33.85 -29.62 6.28
C TYR A 659 33.45 -29.13 4.87
N ARG A 660 34.02 -28.00 4.42
CA ARG A 660 33.75 -27.49 3.06
C ARG A 660 34.18 -28.46 1.97
N ALA A 661 35.35 -29.08 2.15
CA ALA A 661 35.85 -30.09 1.21
C ALA A 661 34.91 -31.30 1.14
N ALA A 662 34.48 -31.81 2.30
CA ALA A 662 33.55 -32.95 2.38
C ALA A 662 32.19 -32.64 1.74
N VAL A 663 31.62 -31.45 1.99
CA VAL A 663 30.36 -31.02 1.35
C VAL A 663 30.51 -30.91 -0.17
N ALA A 664 31.61 -30.32 -0.66
CA ALA A 664 31.86 -30.22 -2.10
C ALA A 664 31.98 -31.61 -2.75
N GLN A 665 32.65 -32.55 -2.08
CA GLN A 665 32.82 -33.91 -2.56
C GLN A 665 31.51 -34.72 -2.53
N MET A 666 30.69 -34.54 -1.50
CA MET A 666 29.33 -35.10 -1.43
C MET A 666 28.48 -34.59 -2.60
N ALA A 667 28.45 -33.27 -2.84
CA ALA A 667 27.68 -32.68 -3.93
C ALA A 667 28.13 -33.20 -5.31
N LYS A 668 29.45 -33.37 -5.51
CA LYS A 668 30.01 -34.00 -6.72
C LYS A 668 29.51 -35.44 -6.89
N THR A 669 29.54 -36.22 -5.82
CA THR A 669 29.10 -37.63 -5.82
C THR A 669 27.61 -37.73 -6.16
N VAL A 670 26.77 -36.91 -5.54
CA VAL A 670 25.33 -36.83 -5.86
C VAL A 670 25.12 -36.48 -7.32
N LYS A 671 25.80 -35.46 -7.85
CA LYS A 671 25.66 -35.06 -9.26
C LYS A 671 26.05 -36.18 -10.24
N GLU A 672 27.04 -37.00 -9.90
CA GLU A 672 27.44 -38.14 -10.72
C GLU A 672 26.42 -39.29 -10.67
N LEU A 673 25.81 -39.53 -9.50
CA LEU A 673 24.69 -40.47 -9.36
C LEU A 673 23.49 -40.02 -10.21
N ASP A 674 23.16 -38.72 -10.19
CA ASP A 674 22.04 -38.14 -10.95
C ASP A 674 22.22 -38.29 -12.46
N ARG A 675 23.44 -38.05 -12.95
CA ARG A 675 23.77 -38.17 -14.38
C ARG A 675 23.62 -39.60 -14.91
N LYS A 676 23.67 -40.61 -14.04
CA LYS A 676 23.73 -42.04 -14.38
C LYS A 676 22.44 -42.81 -14.06
N SER A 677 21.28 -42.13 -14.15
CA SER A 677 19.91 -42.69 -14.14
C SER A 677 19.39 -43.27 -12.81
N ILE A 678 18.80 -42.40 -11.99
CA ILE A 678 17.75 -42.74 -11.00
C ILE A 678 16.55 -41.80 -11.29
N PRO A 679 15.34 -42.32 -11.62
CA PRO A 679 14.18 -41.48 -11.92
C PRO A 679 13.77 -40.60 -10.74
N GLN A 680 13.36 -39.39 -11.06
CA GLN A 680 13.11 -38.29 -10.14
C GLN A 680 11.92 -38.54 -9.20
N ARG A 681 12.08 -38.16 -7.94
CA ARG A 681 11.01 -37.54 -7.16
C ARG A 681 11.25 -36.04 -7.28
N GLU A 682 10.34 -35.31 -7.92
CA GLU A 682 10.43 -33.85 -7.99
C GLU A 682 10.63 -33.30 -6.58
N ILE A 683 11.75 -32.62 -6.40
CA ILE A 683 12.07 -31.90 -5.19
C ILE A 683 11.24 -30.61 -5.27
N PRO A 684 10.29 -30.37 -4.36
CA PRO A 684 9.69 -29.05 -4.26
C PRO A 684 10.81 -28.11 -3.82
N THR A 685 11.37 -27.37 -4.76
CA THR A 685 12.07 -26.12 -4.46
C THR A 685 10.98 -25.16 -4.03
N GLY A 686 10.69 -25.15 -2.73
CA GLY A 686 9.95 -24.02 -2.16
C GLY A 686 10.69 -22.74 -2.54
N PRO A 687 9.96 -21.64 -2.81
CA PRO A 687 10.61 -20.36 -3.05
C PRO A 687 11.55 -20.05 -1.87
N PRO A 688 12.73 -19.43 -2.11
CA PRO A 688 13.59 -18.95 -1.04
C PRO A 688 12.83 -17.86 -0.29
N ASP A 689 12.18 -18.25 0.79
CA ASP A 689 11.58 -17.35 1.75
C ASP A 689 12.71 -16.49 2.37
N PRO A 690 12.56 -15.15 2.43
CA PRO A 690 13.59 -14.24 2.90
C PRO A 690 13.99 -14.46 4.37
N ASP A 691 13.30 -15.32 5.12
CA ASP A 691 13.63 -15.64 6.51
C ASP A 691 15.06 -16.25 6.65
N PRO A 692 15.94 -15.64 7.45
CA PRO A 692 17.28 -16.15 7.79
C PRO A 692 17.33 -17.62 8.22
N ALA A 693 16.29 -18.14 8.87
CA ALA A 693 16.19 -19.55 9.22
C ALA A 693 16.22 -20.46 8.00
N TRP A 694 15.68 -20.04 6.84
CA TRP A 694 15.79 -20.82 5.61
C TRP A 694 17.20 -20.89 5.09
N GLN A 695 18.05 -19.87 5.27
CA GLN A 695 19.45 -19.95 4.84
C GLN A 695 20.23 -20.96 5.68
N VAL A 696 20.01 -20.95 7.01
CA VAL A 696 20.64 -21.88 7.95
C VAL A 696 20.13 -23.29 7.71
N ARG A 697 18.81 -23.45 7.60
CA ARG A 697 18.13 -24.73 7.43
C ARG A 697 18.36 -25.33 6.04
N ALA A 698 18.37 -24.53 4.97
CA ALA A 698 18.60 -25.03 3.61
C ALA A 698 19.96 -25.72 3.50
N ARG A 699 21.01 -25.15 4.12
CA ARG A 699 22.34 -25.77 4.10
C ARG A 699 22.39 -27.09 4.88
N ALA A 700 21.72 -27.16 6.03
CA ALA A 700 21.61 -28.41 6.79
C ALA A 700 20.80 -29.46 6.02
N ILE A 701 19.65 -29.07 5.47
CA ILE A 701 18.78 -29.94 4.64
C ILE A 701 19.52 -30.43 3.39
N GLU A 702 20.29 -29.58 2.71
CA GLU A 702 21.06 -29.97 1.52
C GLU A 702 22.06 -31.07 1.86
N VAL A 703 22.77 -30.93 2.99
CA VAL A 703 23.70 -31.94 3.48
C VAL A 703 22.97 -33.24 3.83
N GLU A 704 21.93 -33.19 4.65
CA GLU A 704 21.18 -34.39 5.05
C GLU A 704 20.54 -35.10 3.84
N ARG A 705 19.92 -34.37 2.91
CA ARG A 705 19.36 -34.95 1.68
C ARG A 705 20.42 -35.55 0.77
N GLY A 706 21.58 -34.90 0.66
CA GLY A 706 22.71 -35.44 -0.11
C GLY A 706 23.22 -36.75 0.48
N LEU A 707 23.31 -36.82 1.81
CA LEU A 707 23.69 -38.02 2.55
C LEU A 707 22.67 -39.15 2.40
N ASP A 708 21.38 -38.86 2.59
CA ASP A 708 20.30 -39.85 2.42
C ASP A 708 20.28 -40.40 1.00
N ARG A 709 20.49 -39.53 0.00
CA ARG A 709 20.54 -39.95 -1.41
C ARG A 709 21.69 -40.91 -1.72
N VAL A 710 22.86 -40.65 -1.14
CA VAL A 710 24.00 -41.56 -1.28
C VAL A 710 23.71 -42.89 -0.57
N GLN A 711 23.11 -42.85 0.62
CA GLN A 711 22.73 -44.05 1.36
C GLN A 711 21.67 -44.89 0.64
N ASP A 712 20.60 -44.28 0.13
CA ASP A 712 19.56 -44.94 -0.67
C ASP A 712 20.15 -45.59 -1.92
N SER A 713 21.07 -44.88 -2.60
CA SER A 713 21.74 -45.39 -3.81
C SER A 713 22.64 -46.60 -3.49
N LEU A 714 23.32 -46.61 -2.34
CA LEU A 714 24.10 -47.76 -1.86
C LEU A 714 23.19 -48.93 -1.45
N ALA A 715 22.08 -48.66 -0.77
CA ALA A 715 21.13 -49.67 -0.32
C ALA A 715 20.43 -50.41 -1.48
N GLN A 716 20.24 -49.74 -2.62
CA GLN A 716 19.65 -50.32 -3.83
C GLN A 716 20.59 -51.29 -4.59
N GLN A 717 21.79 -51.60 -4.07
CA GLN A 717 22.74 -52.59 -4.63
C GLN A 717 23.09 -52.37 -6.11
N ASN A 718 23.06 -51.13 -6.59
CA ASN A 718 23.46 -50.84 -7.95
C ASN A 718 25.00 -50.82 -8.01
N ILE A 719 25.61 -51.74 -8.77
CA ILE A 719 27.09 -51.86 -8.89
C ILE A 719 27.71 -50.50 -9.27
N LEU A 720 27.02 -49.74 -10.12
CA LEU A 720 27.38 -48.38 -10.53
C LEU A 720 27.40 -47.38 -9.37
N ALA A 721 26.47 -47.47 -8.42
CA ALA A 721 26.46 -46.60 -7.24
C ALA A 721 27.65 -46.91 -6.32
N HIS A 722 27.95 -48.19 -6.10
CA HIS A 722 29.16 -48.60 -5.37
C HIS A 722 30.44 -48.14 -6.07
N GLU A 723 30.53 -48.21 -7.40
CA GLU A 723 31.70 -47.75 -8.16
C GLU A 723 31.87 -46.22 -8.11
N ILE A 724 30.78 -45.45 -8.27
CA ILE A 724 30.82 -43.98 -8.21
C ILE A 724 31.16 -43.51 -6.81
N VAL A 725 30.56 -44.14 -5.80
CA VAL A 725 30.85 -43.85 -4.41
C VAL A 725 32.28 -44.25 -4.07
N ALA A 726 32.77 -45.42 -4.46
CA ALA A 726 34.16 -45.83 -4.23
C ALA A 726 35.19 -45.01 -5.02
N ALA A 727 34.83 -44.47 -6.20
CA ALA A 727 35.71 -43.61 -7.00
C ALA A 727 35.80 -42.17 -6.45
N ASN A 728 34.77 -41.72 -5.71
CA ASN A 728 34.70 -40.36 -5.16
C ASN A 728 34.87 -40.32 -3.63
N ILE A 729 34.71 -41.42 -2.92
CA ILE A 729 35.11 -41.57 -1.52
C ILE A 729 36.58 -41.97 -1.52
N VAL A 730 37.40 -41.25 -0.76
CA VAL A 730 38.81 -41.61 -0.59
C VAL A 730 38.85 -43.01 0.03
N PRO A 731 39.52 -44.00 -0.59
CA PRO A 731 39.55 -45.35 -0.06
C PRO A 731 40.18 -45.30 1.33
N VAL A 732 39.40 -45.70 2.34
CA VAL A 732 39.98 -46.09 3.63
C VAL A 732 40.85 -47.30 3.31
N GLU A 733 42.16 -47.12 3.29
CA GLU A 733 43.09 -48.24 3.35
C GLU A 733 42.78 -48.97 4.67
N MET A 734 41.98 -50.03 4.60
CA MET A 734 41.94 -51.02 5.67
C MET A 734 43.36 -51.58 5.75
N GLY A 735 44.13 -51.05 6.70
CA GLY A 735 45.46 -51.53 7.01
C GLY A 735 45.41 -53.04 7.14
N ARG A 736 46.10 -53.73 6.23
CA ARG A 736 46.40 -55.15 6.38
C ARG A 736 47.28 -55.26 7.62
N GLY A 737 46.66 -55.47 8.77
CA GLY A 737 47.35 -55.95 9.96
C GLY A 737 48.02 -57.26 9.59
N GLU A 738 49.36 -57.26 9.59
CA GLU A 738 50.14 -58.48 9.56
C GLU A 738 49.71 -59.33 10.76
N LEU A 739 49.08 -60.47 10.48
CA LEU A 739 48.87 -61.51 11.47
C LEU A 739 50.24 -62.05 11.91
N PRO A 740 50.53 -62.16 13.21
CA PRO A 740 51.72 -62.87 13.65
C PRO A 740 51.54 -64.36 13.30
N GLY A 741 52.44 -64.90 12.49
CA GLY A 741 52.46 -66.32 12.13
C GLY A 741 52.75 -67.20 13.36
N PRO A 742 52.27 -68.45 13.39
CA PRO A 742 52.46 -69.32 14.53
C PRO A 742 53.83 -70.02 14.48
N ARG A 743 54.79 -69.48 15.25
CA ARG A 743 55.80 -70.11 16.11
C ARG A 743 57.07 -69.28 16.19
#